data_AF-A0A7J5DY55-F1
#
_entry.id   AF-A0A7J5DY55-F1
#
_cell.length_a   1.000
_cell.length_b   1.000
_cell.length_c   1.000
_cell.angle_alpha   90.00
_cell.angle_beta   90.00
_cell.angle_gamma   90.00
#
_symmetry.space_group_name_H-M   'P 1'
#
loop_
_entity.id
_entity.type
_entity.pdbx_description
1 polymer ?
#
loop_
_entity_poly.entity_id
_entity_poly.type
_entity_poly.pdbx_seq_one_letter_code
_entity_poly.pdbx_strand_id
1 'polypeptide(L)'
;MSRPSWRRLPALLAAALLAISGVALVAEAPIASAAAQNGYVFNDAWQLQNPGSTRTNDSAESDATNSATSSLPTSTGAVGITARFAPGGDQRAGTNYLTNGTNQSGYGGSAGMFTGAPTPGNLPALGVLTGASTCGGAQGTAGHQNFAGSCEVGTLTLEFSKPVTDPVLDISGLGGFVQRNSNSRARGSFNATIWEIETPGVSFAAPSAGRTNLTVGSTTLGPGVYNTFTRCDQDGHQEQSGNVASPRMTTAGCGSVVLQGTFTSVTFRLDSHVTPYSTFPASTHGTGSLYSQNINGDQYADGVNGYNVNLTEQAVLPSRATGSRNSDMQRVSLRLPTPGVIGDRVWSDTNGDGIQDEGEPGLAGATVELLDGDGNPVTDANGNPITATTGADGAYRFTDLPLGDYRVRFTAPDGREFSPTGAGDAASDSDAGEGGLSGLITLTSERPEDLTIDAGVVPPRPKASPDTSSGPQGARQTVDPLVNDDGDGQGSTLDPSTLTLLDAAGEPADAVTVYDDEGNEIGTYTIDRSDPDRPLIAFQPVPTFTGEAPPVDYRIADSNGRTADSTYTPTVTPVTPTARPDETSGPQGQAQSVDPFVNDAPGDDSAPLVRSSLTLLDGPDGDPVDAVTVRDDEGNEIGTYTIDRSDPDNPRIVFRRCRASPVPPRRSTTGSRTRTVRRRPRRTPRPSTR
;
A
#
# COMPACT_ATOMS: atom_id res chain seq x y z
N MET A 1 12.60 70.99 -7.13
CA MET A 1 13.92 70.93 -6.46
C MET A 1 13.67 70.51 -5.01
N SER A 2 14.35 69.54 -4.39
CA SER A 2 15.36 68.56 -4.85
C SER A 2 15.49 67.45 -3.78
N ARG A 3 15.70 66.18 -4.18
CA ARG A 3 16.14 65.08 -3.28
C ARG A 3 17.68 65.00 -3.29
N PRO A 4 18.35 64.80 -2.14
CA PRO A 4 18.85 63.46 -1.72
C PRO A 4 18.94 63.28 -0.17
N SER A 5 19.41 62.17 0.43
CA SER A 5 19.17 60.73 0.18
C SER A 5 19.72 59.83 1.31
N TRP A 6 18.93 58.84 1.75
CA TRP A 6 19.33 57.50 2.25
C TRP A 6 20.23 57.31 3.52
N ARG A 7 19.71 56.47 4.44
CA ARG A 7 20.40 55.55 5.39
C ARG A 7 21.40 56.10 6.44
N ARG A 8 21.11 55.84 7.73
CA ARG A 8 21.77 54.77 8.54
C ARG A 8 21.11 54.61 9.93
N LEU A 9 21.10 53.37 10.44
CA LEU A 9 20.86 52.97 11.84
C LEU A 9 22.23 52.92 12.56
N PRO A 10 22.30 53.07 13.91
CA PRO A 10 22.04 51.95 14.81
C PRO A 10 21.30 52.33 16.12
N ALA A 11 21.03 51.33 16.97
CA ALA A 11 20.44 51.47 18.30
C ALA A 11 21.50 51.36 19.42
N LEU A 12 21.24 51.91 20.62
CA LEU A 12 21.67 51.39 21.93
C LEU A 12 21.15 52.25 23.12
N LEU A 13 21.04 51.60 24.29
CA LEU A 13 20.65 52.12 25.63
C LEU A 13 19.21 52.70 25.80
N ALA A 14 18.63 52.76 27.01
CA ALA A 14 18.61 51.82 28.15
C ALA A 14 17.66 52.35 29.26
N ALA A 15 16.99 51.42 29.96
CA ALA A 15 16.44 51.49 31.32
C ALA A 15 16.17 52.86 32.00
N ALA A 16 14.89 53.27 32.07
CA ALA A 16 14.35 54.05 33.19
C ALA A 16 12.80 54.06 33.22
N LEU A 17 12.17 53.18 34.01
CA LEU A 17 10.94 53.42 34.79
C LEU A 17 10.51 52.12 35.49
N LEU A 18 10.38 52.16 36.81
CA LEU A 18 9.99 51.03 37.66
C LEU A 18 9.19 51.56 38.86
N ALA A 19 8.21 50.77 39.32
CA ALA A 19 7.26 51.05 40.41
C ALA A 19 6.17 52.10 40.11
N ILE A 20 4.91 51.65 40.01
CA ILE A 20 3.97 51.58 41.15
C ILE A 20 2.72 50.77 40.72
N SER A 21 2.58 49.53 41.22
CA SER A 21 1.31 48.83 41.50
C SER A 21 1.60 47.35 41.79
N GLY A 22 1.47 46.92 43.05
CA GLY A 22 1.80 45.56 43.48
C GLY A 22 0.75 44.50 43.13
N VAL A 23 0.43 44.32 41.85
CA VAL A 23 -0.25 43.10 41.38
C VAL A 23 0.83 42.11 40.99
N ALA A 24 1.03 41.09 41.83
CA ALA A 24 1.79 39.91 41.43
C ALA A 24 0.94 39.16 40.39
N LEU A 25 1.17 39.47 39.12
CA LEU A 25 0.80 38.60 38.01
C LEU A 25 1.58 37.29 38.17
N VAL A 26 0.99 36.36 38.91
CA VAL A 26 1.30 34.94 38.76
C VAL A 26 0.88 34.60 37.33
N ALA A 27 1.83 34.69 36.40
CA ALA A 27 1.64 34.11 35.09
C ALA A 27 1.38 32.62 35.32
N GLU A 28 0.17 32.16 34.99
CA GLU A 28 -0.08 30.72 34.93
C GLU A 28 0.93 30.14 33.95
N ALA A 29 1.73 29.19 34.42
CA ALA A 29 2.81 28.62 33.62
C ALA A 29 2.18 28.08 32.32
N PRO A 30 2.68 28.49 31.14
CA PRO A 30 1.99 28.20 29.89
C PRO A 30 1.80 26.69 29.75
N ILE A 31 0.57 26.30 29.44
CA ILE A 31 0.14 24.92 29.19
C ILE A 31 0.95 24.42 27.99
N ALA A 32 2.07 23.76 28.28
CA ALA A 32 3.03 23.33 27.28
C ALA A 32 2.42 22.23 26.41
N SER A 33 2.46 22.40 25.09
CA SER A 33 2.10 21.35 24.16
C SER A 33 3.04 20.15 24.31
N ALA A 34 2.62 19.00 23.80
CA ALA A 34 3.52 17.91 23.46
C ALA A 34 4.76 18.45 22.71
N ALA A 35 5.92 17.88 23.02
CA ALA A 35 7.20 18.25 22.41
C ALA A 35 7.87 17.00 21.86
N ALA A 36 8.11 16.96 20.54
CA ALA A 36 8.94 15.92 19.94
C ALA A 36 10.42 16.19 20.29
N GLN A 37 11.10 15.23 20.91
CA GLN A 37 12.51 15.36 21.30
C GLN A 37 13.23 14.02 21.13
N ASN A 38 14.32 14.03 20.35
CA ASN A 38 15.26 12.91 20.19
C ASN A 38 14.58 11.57 19.85
N GLY A 39 13.59 11.60 18.95
CA GLY A 39 12.83 10.42 18.51
C GLY A 39 11.58 10.11 19.34
N TYR A 40 11.35 10.77 20.46
CA TYR A 40 10.20 10.52 21.35
C TYR A 40 9.13 11.59 21.25
N VAL A 41 7.85 11.17 21.33
CA VAL A 41 6.68 12.05 21.38
C VAL A 41 6.07 12.00 22.79
N PHE A 42 6.17 13.12 23.50
CA PHE A 42 5.68 13.28 24.87
C PHE A 42 4.21 13.69 24.92
N ASN A 43 3.57 13.47 26.06
CA ASN A 43 2.19 13.88 26.31
C ASN A 43 2.03 15.40 26.35
N ASP A 44 0.84 15.90 25.98
CA ASP A 44 0.43 17.30 26.15
C ASP A 44 0.30 17.68 27.63
N ALA A 45 0.30 18.98 27.96
CA ALA A 45 0.08 19.40 29.35
C ALA A 45 -1.27 18.95 29.92
N TRP A 46 -1.17 18.29 31.07
CA TRP A 46 -2.30 17.78 31.85
C TRP A 46 -3.30 18.87 32.22
N GLN A 47 -4.58 18.54 32.08
CA GLN A 47 -5.72 19.39 32.45
C GLN A 47 -6.48 18.73 33.61
N LEU A 48 -6.52 19.40 34.76
CA LEU A 48 -7.27 18.91 35.93
C LEU A 48 -8.77 18.88 35.64
N GLN A 49 -9.41 17.75 35.92
CA GLN A 49 -10.85 17.57 35.75
C GLN A 49 -11.56 17.78 37.09
N ASN A 50 -12.58 18.65 37.09
CA ASN A 50 -13.30 19.09 38.30
C ASN A 50 -12.36 19.43 39.49
N PRO A 51 -11.35 20.31 39.32
CA PRO A 51 -10.50 20.71 40.43
C PRO A 51 -11.36 21.37 41.53
N GLY A 52 -11.39 20.75 42.71
CA GLY A 52 -12.17 21.23 43.85
C GLY A 52 -11.77 22.62 44.30
N SER A 53 -12.56 23.17 45.24
CA SER A 53 -12.45 24.58 45.60
C SER A 53 -11.02 24.99 45.94
N THR A 54 -10.63 26.22 45.54
CA THR A 54 -9.28 26.80 45.67
C THR A 54 -8.88 27.14 47.13
N ARG A 55 -9.41 26.39 48.09
CA ARG A 55 -9.23 26.50 49.54
C ARG A 55 -8.73 25.18 50.12
N THR A 56 -7.41 24.99 50.12
CA THR A 56 -6.75 24.17 51.13
C THR A 56 -6.38 25.08 52.31
N ASN A 57 -7.32 25.34 53.21
CA ASN A 57 -6.98 25.83 54.55
C ASN A 57 -6.76 24.63 55.50
N ASP A 58 -5.96 24.82 56.55
CA ASP A 58 -5.45 23.76 57.45
C ASP A 58 -6.53 23.04 58.31
N SER A 59 -7.80 23.02 57.90
CA SER A 59 -8.93 22.61 58.75
C SER A 59 -10.20 22.12 58.04
N ALA A 60 -10.20 21.88 56.72
CA ALA A 60 -11.41 21.47 56.00
C ALA A 60 -11.11 20.50 54.84
N GLU A 61 -12.05 19.58 54.62
CA GLU A 61 -12.05 18.64 53.49
C GLU A 61 -12.29 19.42 52.20
N SER A 62 -11.44 19.20 51.19
CA SER A 62 -11.64 19.69 49.83
C SER A 62 -12.09 18.54 48.92
N ASP A 63 -12.83 18.88 47.87
CA ASP A 63 -13.12 17.98 46.73
C ASP A 63 -11.82 17.76 45.94
N ALA A 64 -10.86 17.05 46.55
CA ALA A 64 -9.48 16.96 46.09
C ALA A 64 -9.44 16.44 44.65
N THR A 65 -8.73 17.13 43.76
CA THR A 65 -8.72 16.79 42.34
C THR A 65 -8.28 15.34 42.14
N ASN A 66 -9.22 14.50 41.72
CA ASN A 66 -9.04 13.06 41.61
C ASN A 66 -8.97 12.58 40.16
N SER A 67 -8.96 13.51 39.19
CA SER A 67 -8.87 13.20 37.76
C SER A 67 -8.12 14.28 37.00
N ALA A 68 -7.35 13.88 35.98
CA ALA A 68 -6.70 14.78 35.04
C ALA A 68 -6.64 14.13 33.65
N THR A 69 -6.73 14.92 32.59
CA THR A 69 -6.69 14.45 31.20
C THR A 69 -5.48 15.00 30.45
N SER A 70 -4.96 14.22 29.52
CA SER A 70 -3.86 14.56 28.61
C SER A 70 -4.09 13.88 27.25
N SER A 71 -3.28 14.19 26.25
CA SER A 71 -3.17 13.45 25.00
C SER A 71 -1.72 13.05 24.70
N LEU A 72 -1.53 12.01 23.90
CA LEU A 72 -0.30 11.66 23.20
C LEU A 72 -0.58 11.80 21.69
N PRO A 73 -0.01 12.79 20.98
CA PRO A 73 -0.23 12.91 19.55
C PRO A 73 0.45 11.77 18.76
N THR A 74 -0.23 11.28 17.73
CA THR A 74 0.25 10.24 16.79
C THR A 74 -0.23 10.58 15.37
N SER A 75 0.39 9.98 14.35
CA SER A 75 -0.07 10.03 12.95
C SER A 75 -1.54 9.60 12.80
N THR A 76 -1.88 8.49 13.45
CA THR A 76 -3.21 7.84 13.47
C THR A 76 -4.24 8.56 14.35
N GLY A 77 -3.98 9.80 14.75
CA GLY A 77 -4.84 10.60 15.64
C GLY A 77 -4.63 10.27 17.13
N ALA A 78 -4.49 11.34 17.93
CA ALA A 78 -3.99 11.28 19.30
C ALA A 78 -4.68 10.26 20.22
N VAL A 79 -3.87 9.62 21.07
CA VAL A 79 -4.36 8.78 22.18
C VAL A 79 -4.70 9.69 23.36
N GLY A 80 -5.97 9.77 23.74
CA GLY A 80 -6.39 10.45 24.96
C GLY A 80 -6.00 9.64 26.20
N ILE A 81 -5.58 10.33 27.25
CA ILE A 81 -5.20 9.76 28.55
C ILE A 81 -6.10 10.37 29.63
N THR A 82 -6.66 9.55 30.51
CA THR A 82 -7.30 9.99 31.76
C THR A 82 -6.59 9.37 32.96
N ALA A 83 -5.90 10.19 33.73
CA ALA A 83 -5.42 9.81 35.05
C ALA A 83 -6.56 9.92 36.07
N ARG A 84 -6.73 8.91 36.93
CA ARG A 84 -7.66 8.92 38.06
C ARG A 84 -6.91 8.51 39.33
N PHE A 85 -7.07 9.28 40.40
CA PHE A 85 -6.49 8.98 41.70
C PHE A 85 -7.59 8.63 42.70
N ALA A 86 -7.55 7.44 43.29
CA ALA A 86 -8.43 7.05 44.40
C ALA A 86 -7.61 7.02 45.70
N PRO A 87 -7.87 7.89 46.69
CA PRO A 87 -7.24 7.79 48.01
C PRO A 87 -7.56 6.44 48.67
N GLY A 88 -6.57 5.87 49.36
CA GLY A 88 -6.76 4.61 50.10
C GLY A 88 -7.87 4.77 51.14
N GLY A 89 -8.65 3.71 51.40
CA GLY A 89 -9.94 3.81 52.10
C GLY A 89 -9.91 4.44 53.51
N ASP A 90 -8.78 4.34 54.20
CA ASP A 90 -8.56 4.95 55.53
C ASP A 90 -7.92 6.36 55.47
N GLN A 91 -7.59 6.90 54.29
CA GLN A 91 -6.94 8.21 54.15
C GLN A 91 -7.94 9.37 54.28
N ARG A 92 -7.48 10.51 54.81
CA ARG A 92 -8.30 11.72 54.95
C ARG A 92 -8.54 12.40 53.60
N ALA A 93 -9.78 12.81 53.33
CA ALA A 93 -10.11 13.65 52.18
C ALA A 93 -9.22 14.92 52.13
N GLY A 94 -8.81 15.32 50.92
CA GLY A 94 -7.93 16.48 50.71
C GLY A 94 -6.43 16.25 50.97
N THR A 95 -6.00 15.09 51.47
CA THR A 95 -4.57 14.83 51.78
C THR A 95 -3.78 14.15 50.68
N ASN A 96 -4.47 13.59 49.69
CA ASN A 96 -3.91 12.89 48.54
C ASN A 96 -4.67 13.38 47.30
N TYR A 97 -3.98 13.88 46.26
CA TYR A 97 -4.62 14.46 45.07
C TYR A 97 -3.69 14.62 43.88
N LEU A 98 -4.30 14.81 42.69
CA LEU A 98 -3.63 15.26 41.48
C LEU A 98 -3.53 16.78 41.45
N THR A 99 -2.41 17.30 40.93
CA THR A 99 -2.19 18.75 40.81
C THR A 99 -1.42 19.07 39.52
N ASN A 100 -1.50 20.31 39.04
CA ASN A 100 -0.73 20.71 37.87
C ASN A 100 0.76 20.67 38.20
N GLY A 101 1.54 20.10 37.29
CA GLY A 101 2.99 20.17 37.33
C GLY A 101 3.51 21.49 36.82
N THR A 102 4.52 22.00 37.51
CA THR A 102 5.72 22.40 36.77
C THR A 102 6.27 21.18 36.02
N ASN A 103 7.00 21.44 34.94
CA ASN A 103 7.73 20.42 34.18
C ASN A 103 8.69 19.58 35.06
N GLN A 104 9.23 18.50 34.49
CA GLN A 104 10.16 17.58 35.16
C GLN A 104 11.41 18.28 35.78
N SER A 105 11.84 19.44 35.26
CA SER A 105 12.95 20.20 35.86
C SER A 105 12.60 20.87 37.20
N GLY A 106 11.31 21.05 37.51
CA GLY A 106 10.86 21.61 38.79
C GLY A 106 11.36 20.83 40.02
N TYR A 107 11.58 19.52 39.84
CA TYR A 107 12.05 18.59 40.86
C TYR A 107 13.54 18.25 40.71
N GLY A 108 14.29 19.06 39.96
CA GLY A 108 15.71 18.81 39.70
C GLY A 108 15.97 17.75 38.62
N GLY A 109 14.93 17.28 37.92
CA GLY A 109 15.08 16.36 36.80
C GLY A 109 16.03 16.95 35.75
N SER A 110 17.09 16.22 35.43
CA SER A 110 18.13 16.63 34.47
C SER A 110 18.12 15.72 33.25
N ALA A 111 18.52 16.24 32.08
CA ALA A 111 18.36 15.52 30.81
C ALA A 111 18.96 14.10 30.85
N GLY A 112 20.16 13.95 31.41
CA GLY A 112 20.84 12.65 31.51
C GLY A 112 20.16 11.61 32.42
N MET A 113 19.16 11.97 33.23
CA MET A 113 18.40 11.02 34.06
C MET A 113 17.34 10.25 33.26
N PHE A 114 16.85 10.84 32.17
CA PHE A 114 15.75 10.28 31.37
C PHE A 114 16.26 9.67 30.05
N THR A 115 15.64 8.58 29.60
CA THR A 115 15.93 7.92 28.32
C THR A 115 15.71 8.88 27.15
N GLY A 116 16.61 8.88 26.17
CA GLY A 116 16.60 9.84 25.06
C GLY A 116 17.16 11.22 25.41
N ALA A 117 17.60 11.46 26.65
CA ALA A 117 18.12 12.74 27.14
C ALA A 117 17.28 14.00 26.79
N PRO A 118 15.94 13.98 26.99
CA PRO A 118 15.05 15.11 26.70
C PRO A 118 15.36 16.32 27.59
N THR A 119 14.93 17.52 27.15
CA THR A 119 14.99 18.76 27.95
C THR A 119 13.90 18.74 29.03
N PRO A 120 14.20 18.56 30.33
CA PRO A 120 13.17 18.35 31.36
C PRO A 120 12.35 19.61 31.65
N GLY A 121 12.84 20.78 31.23
CA GLY A 121 12.09 22.04 31.25
C GLY A 121 10.91 22.08 30.25
N ASN A 122 10.88 21.18 29.27
CA ASN A 122 9.87 21.14 28.22
C ASN A 122 8.89 19.96 28.39
N LEU A 123 9.07 19.11 29.41
CA LEU A 123 8.25 17.91 29.61
C LEU A 123 7.05 18.22 30.51
N PRO A 124 5.80 18.15 30.01
CA PRO A 124 4.63 18.40 30.83
C PRO A 124 4.42 17.26 31.82
N ALA A 125 4.19 17.58 33.10
CA ALA A 125 4.09 16.57 34.15
C ALA A 125 2.80 16.72 34.96
N LEU A 126 2.22 15.59 35.36
CA LEU A 126 1.17 15.53 36.36
C LEU A 126 1.83 15.52 37.74
N GLY A 127 1.34 16.35 38.66
CA GLY A 127 1.65 16.22 40.06
C GLY A 127 0.82 15.12 40.70
N VAL A 128 1.47 14.11 41.26
CA VAL A 128 0.84 13.11 42.13
C VAL A 128 1.31 13.43 43.55
N LEU A 129 0.41 13.92 44.40
CA LEU A 129 0.72 14.29 45.77
C LEU A 129 0.14 13.25 46.73
N THR A 130 1.03 12.59 47.47
CA THR A 130 0.72 11.48 48.38
C THR A 130 1.02 11.83 49.84
N GLY A 131 0.03 11.72 50.72
CA GLY A 131 0.12 12.07 52.13
C GLY A 131 -0.20 10.88 53.04
N ALA A 132 0.70 10.57 53.98
CA ALA A 132 0.63 9.46 54.93
C ALA A 132 -0.42 9.68 56.07
N SER A 133 -1.60 10.20 55.74
CA SER A 133 -2.47 10.95 56.66
C SER A 133 -3.02 10.16 57.87
N THR A 134 -3.11 8.84 57.73
CA THR A 134 -3.59 7.89 58.76
C THR A 134 -2.66 6.68 58.95
N CYS A 135 -1.45 6.73 58.42
CA CYS A 135 -0.45 5.68 58.63
C CYS A 135 -0.06 5.61 60.11
N GLY A 136 -0.02 4.40 60.68
CA GLY A 136 0.09 4.19 62.13
C GLY A 136 -1.18 4.50 62.93
N GLY A 137 -2.31 4.74 62.26
CA GLY A 137 -3.61 5.02 62.85
C GLY A 137 -3.94 6.50 62.91
N ALA A 138 -4.92 6.85 63.76
CA ALA A 138 -5.49 8.19 63.80
C ALA A 138 -4.44 9.28 64.05
N GLN A 139 -4.47 10.32 63.21
CA GLN A 139 -3.56 11.46 63.26
C GLN A 139 -3.50 12.10 64.66
N GLY A 140 -2.29 12.39 65.14
CA GLY A 140 -2.07 12.97 66.48
C GLY A 140 -2.00 11.95 67.62
N THR A 141 -2.27 10.66 67.36
CA THR A 141 -1.92 9.57 68.30
C THR A 141 -0.40 9.34 68.33
N ALA A 142 0.06 8.56 69.31
CA ALA A 142 1.45 8.11 69.37
C ALA A 142 1.78 7.07 68.27
N GLY A 143 0.81 6.25 67.85
CA GLY A 143 0.99 5.26 66.77
C GLY A 143 1.32 5.92 65.44
N HIS A 144 0.59 6.98 65.08
CA HIS A 144 0.89 7.81 63.91
C HIS A 144 2.24 8.52 64.04
N GLN A 145 2.47 9.21 65.17
CA GLN A 145 3.71 9.96 65.41
C GLN A 145 4.99 9.11 65.47
N ASN A 146 4.89 7.79 65.59
CA ASN A 146 6.00 6.84 65.60
C ASN A 146 5.81 5.71 64.56
N PHE A 147 5.04 5.95 63.50
CA PHE A 147 4.85 4.97 62.43
C PHE A 147 6.14 4.71 61.65
N ALA A 148 6.40 3.44 61.34
CA ALA A 148 7.56 2.94 60.63
C ALA A 148 7.14 1.83 59.66
N GLY A 149 7.64 1.86 58.43
CA GLY A 149 7.28 0.91 57.37
C GLY A 149 6.38 1.53 56.29
N SER A 150 5.70 0.69 55.51
CA SER A 150 4.87 1.10 54.37
C SER A 150 3.38 1.13 54.70
N CYS A 151 2.64 2.04 54.06
CA CYS A 151 1.18 2.14 54.13
C CYS A 151 0.59 2.62 52.80
N GLU A 152 -0.54 2.04 52.39
CA GLU A 152 -1.25 2.48 51.19
C GLU A 152 -1.78 3.91 51.36
N VAL A 153 -1.47 4.77 50.38
CA VAL A 153 -1.95 6.15 50.29
C VAL A 153 -2.98 6.34 49.17
N GLY A 154 -3.02 5.43 48.20
CA GLY A 154 -4.09 5.31 47.22
C GLY A 154 -3.68 4.54 45.97
N THR A 155 -4.52 4.58 44.95
CA THR A 155 -4.22 4.06 43.61
C THR A 155 -4.27 5.17 42.56
N LEU A 156 -3.40 5.07 41.55
CA LEU A 156 -3.42 5.89 40.34
C LEU A 156 -3.70 4.98 39.14
N THR A 157 -4.84 5.18 38.49
CA THR A 157 -5.17 4.53 37.21
C THR A 157 -4.89 5.49 36.06
N LEU A 158 -4.26 5.01 35.00
CA LEU A 158 -4.09 5.71 33.72
C LEU A 158 -4.91 4.96 32.65
N GLU A 159 -6.01 5.57 32.21
CA GLU A 159 -6.89 5.06 31.15
C GLU A 159 -6.47 5.67 29.80
N PHE A 160 -6.34 4.85 28.75
CA PHE A 160 -5.96 5.28 27.39
C PHE A 160 -7.13 5.04 26.42
N SER A 161 -7.39 5.99 25.52
CA SER A 161 -8.52 5.93 24.57
C SER A 161 -8.33 4.95 23.41
N LYS A 162 -7.12 4.40 23.27
CA LYS A 162 -6.67 3.37 22.33
C LYS A 162 -5.65 2.49 23.07
N PRO A 163 -5.40 1.23 22.64
CA PRO A 163 -4.28 0.46 23.17
C PRO A 163 -2.95 1.20 22.97
N VAL A 164 -2.06 1.11 23.95
CA VAL A 164 -0.67 1.56 23.86
C VAL A 164 0.27 0.41 24.20
N THR A 165 1.39 0.33 23.50
CA THR A 165 2.44 -0.70 23.66
C THR A 165 3.70 -0.04 24.21
N ASP A 166 4.25 -0.62 25.29
CA ASP A 166 5.51 -0.21 25.92
C ASP A 166 5.70 1.31 26.20
N PRO A 167 4.67 2.08 26.65
CA PRO A 167 4.84 3.50 26.92
C PRO A 167 5.86 3.75 28.04
N VAL A 168 6.64 4.82 27.89
CA VAL A 168 7.66 5.20 28.88
C VAL A 168 7.07 6.21 29.86
N LEU A 169 7.20 5.87 31.15
CA LEU A 169 6.82 6.69 32.28
C LEU A 169 8.07 7.37 32.83
N ASP A 170 8.14 8.70 32.70
CA ASP A 170 9.22 9.53 33.22
C ASP A 170 8.83 10.10 34.58
N ILE A 171 9.55 9.73 35.64
CA ILE A 171 9.25 10.11 37.02
C ILE A 171 10.37 10.97 37.60
N SER A 172 10.00 12.02 38.33
CA SER A 172 10.87 12.65 39.32
C SER A 172 10.17 12.86 40.65
N GLY A 173 10.96 12.93 41.73
CA GLY A 173 10.44 13.23 43.06
C GLY A 173 9.82 12.05 43.81
N LEU A 174 10.30 10.80 43.63
CA LEU A 174 9.97 9.71 44.56
C LEU A 174 10.83 9.83 45.82
N GLY A 175 10.44 10.65 46.79
CA GLY A 175 11.24 10.84 48.00
C GLY A 175 11.00 12.15 48.74
N GLY A 176 11.50 12.22 49.98
CA GLY A 176 11.32 13.38 50.82
C GLY A 176 11.63 13.16 52.29
N PHE A 177 11.63 14.27 53.02
CA PHE A 177 11.83 14.30 54.47
C PHE A 177 10.89 15.33 55.09
N VAL A 178 10.50 15.09 56.34
CA VAL A 178 9.43 15.82 57.01
C VAL A 178 9.95 16.30 58.36
N GLN A 179 10.37 17.57 58.48
CA GLN A 179 10.89 18.12 59.74
C GLN A 179 10.00 19.23 60.35
N ARG A 180 9.78 19.15 61.67
CA ARG A 180 9.21 20.24 62.49
C ARG A 180 10.12 20.55 63.67
N ASN A 181 10.49 21.81 63.81
CA ASN A 181 11.07 22.34 65.05
C ASN A 181 9.99 23.10 65.83
N SER A 182 9.83 22.79 67.12
CA SER A 182 8.80 23.37 68.01
C SER A 182 9.30 23.34 69.46
N ASN A 183 9.33 24.48 70.16
CA ASN A 183 9.82 24.59 71.54
C ASN A 183 11.22 23.95 71.75
N SER A 184 12.14 24.20 70.81
CA SER A 184 13.48 23.60 70.74
C SER A 184 13.52 22.06 70.66
N ARG A 185 12.41 21.43 70.25
CA ARG A 185 12.31 20.00 69.92
C ARG A 185 12.18 19.83 68.41
N ALA A 186 12.97 18.91 67.84
CA ALA A 186 13.01 18.58 66.41
C ALA A 186 12.45 17.17 66.18
N ARG A 187 11.40 17.08 65.36
CA ARG A 187 10.74 15.83 64.96
C ARG A 187 10.81 15.65 63.47
N GLY A 188 11.00 14.42 63.02
CA GLY A 188 10.87 14.10 61.61
C GLY A 188 11.16 12.65 61.27
N SER A 189 10.77 12.32 60.05
CA SER A 189 10.97 11.05 59.36
C SER A 189 11.37 11.33 57.91
N PHE A 190 11.90 10.31 57.23
CA PHE A 190 11.91 10.28 55.77
C PHE A 190 10.62 9.62 55.26
N ASN A 191 10.18 10.02 54.07
CA ASN A 191 9.02 9.47 53.39
C ASN A 191 9.33 9.35 51.90
N ALA A 192 9.09 8.19 51.30
CA ALA A 192 9.21 8.01 49.86
C ALA A 192 8.09 7.11 49.35
N THR A 193 7.49 7.45 48.22
CA THR A 193 6.45 6.63 47.61
C THR A 193 7.05 5.46 46.83
N ILE A 194 6.53 4.26 47.09
CA ILE A 194 6.73 3.04 46.30
C ILE A 194 5.48 2.84 45.45
N TRP A 195 5.67 2.52 44.17
CA TRP A 195 4.61 2.20 43.22
C TRP A 195 4.58 0.69 42.99
N GLU A 196 3.39 0.10 42.90
CA GLU A 196 3.20 -1.30 42.56
C GLU A 196 2.13 -1.44 41.47
N ILE A 197 2.44 -2.11 40.35
CA ILE A 197 1.47 -2.40 39.28
C ILE A 197 0.49 -3.47 39.77
N GLU A 198 -0.81 -3.15 39.73
CA GLU A 198 -1.88 -4.10 40.02
C GLU A 198 -2.51 -4.70 38.74
N THR A 199 -2.27 -4.09 37.57
CA THR A 199 -2.81 -4.57 36.29
C THR A 199 -2.11 -5.85 35.82
N PRO A 200 -2.83 -6.98 35.64
CA PRO A 200 -2.24 -8.20 35.11
C PRO A 200 -1.74 -8.01 33.67
N GLY A 201 -0.56 -8.55 33.36
CA GLY A 201 0.03 -8.48 32.02
C GLY A 201 0.83 -7.20 31.72
N VAL A 202 0.92 -6.26 32.67
CA VAL A 202 1.79 -5.09 32.58
C VAL A 202 2.94 -5.22 33.60
N SER A 203 4.16 -4.86 33.22
CA SER A 203 5.33 -4.90 34.10
C SER A 203 6.27 -3.72 33.91
N PHE A 204 6.95 -3.28 34.96
CA PHE A 204 8.02 -2.30 34.84
C PHE A 204 9.29 -2.96 34.27
N ALA A 205 9.96 -2.27 33.33
CA ALA A 205 11.34 -2.57 32.95
C ALA A 205 12.22 -1.31 32.96
N ALA A 206 13.48 -1.49 33.38
CA ALA A 206 14.48 -0.45 33.25
C ALA A 206 14.83 -0.27 31.76
N PRO A 207 14.88 0.98 31.25
CA PRO A 207 15.20 1.24 29.85
C PRO A 207 16.67 0.92 29.55
N SER A 208 16.95 0.58 28.29
CA SER A 208 18.32 0.29 27.80
C SER A 208 19.28 1.50 27.84
N ALA A 209 18.76 2.72 28.00
CA ALA A 209 19.54 3.95 28.11
C ALA A 209 18.89 4.99 29.05
N GLY A 210 19.71 5.86 29.64
CA GLY A 210 19.30 6.89 30.63
C GLY A 210 19.76 6.57 32.05
N ARG A 211 20.02 7.60 32.88
CA ARG A 211 20.55 7.41 34.25
C ARG A 211 19.45 7.47 35.30
N THR A 212 18.66 6.40 35.40
CA THR A 212 17.76 6.21 36.53
C THR A 212 18.53 5.95 37.85
N ASN A 213 18.01 6.43 38.98
CA ASN A 213 18.40 5.98 40.33
C ASN A 213 17.26 5.22 41.03
N LEU A 214 16.25 4.81 40.27
CA LEU A 214 15.11 4.02 40.74
C LEU A 214 15.52 2.54 40.91
N THR A 215 15.01 1.91 41.96
CA THR A 215 14.92 0.46 42.07
C THR A 215 13.74 0.02 41.21
N VAL A 216 13.99 -0.75 40.15
CA VAL A 216 12.97 -1.29 39.24
C VAL A 216 12.90 -2.81 39.44
N GLY A 217 11.84 -3.29 40.09
CA GLY A 217 11.39 -4.68 40.02
C GLY A 217 10.34 -4.85 38.92
N SER A 218 9.92 -6.07 38.61
CA SER A 218 8.92 -6.31 37.54
C SER A 218 7.54 -5.74 37.85
N THR A 219 7.13 -5.67 39.12
CA THR A 219 5.86 -5.06 39.54
C THR A 219 6.04 -3.83 40.42
N THR A 220 7.22 -3.60 40.99
CA THR A 220 7.48 -2.53 41.99
C THR A 220 8.53 -1.52 41.54
N LEU A 221 8.33 -0.26 41.92
CA LEU A 221 9.19 0.86 41.57
C LEU A 221 9.34 1.83 42.75
N GLY A 222 10.56 2.29 43.02
CA GLY A 222 10.83 3.26 44.09
C GLY A 222 12.26 3.79 44.02
N PRO A 223 12.71 4.64 44.95
CA PRO A 223 14.11 5.09 44.99
C PRO A 223 15.07 3.96 45.40
N GLY A 224 16.37 4.12 45.09
CA GLY A 224 17.43 3.22 45.55
C GLY A 224 17.61 3.15 47.07
N VAL A 225 17.20 4.19 47.80
CA VAL A 225 17.13 4.25 49.28
C VAL A 225 15.98 5.16 49.70
N TYR A 226 15.42 4.96 50.90
CA TYR A 226 14.27 5.74 51.41
C TYR A 226 14.66 6.96 52.26
N ASN A 227 15.94 7.31 52.30
CA ASN A 227 16.47 8.49 53.00
C ASN A 227 16.88 9.52 51.94
N THR A 228 15.93 10.36 51.54
CA THR A 228 15.99 11.18 50.32
C THR A 228 15.54 12.62 50.54
N PHE A 229 16.06 13.52 49.70
CA PHE A 229 15.44 14.81 49.41
C PHE A 229 14.20 14.63 48.52
N THR A 230 13.37 15.68 48.38
CA THR A 230 12.27 15.70 47.40
C THR A 230 12.74 15.90 45.96
N ARG A 231 14.02 16.22 45.74
CA ARG A 231 14.56 16.57 44.41
C ARG A 231 15.66 15.64 43.91
N CYS A 232 15.74 15.48 42.60
CA CYS A 232 16.77 14.71 41.90
C CYS A 232 18.15 15.36 41.92
N ASP A 233 18.25 16.65 42.25
CA ASP A 233 19.47 17.48 42.18
C ASP A 233 20.02 17.89 43.56
N GLN A 234 19.57 17.25 44.63
CA GLN A 234 20.01 17.54 46.01
C GLN A 234 20.45 16.29 46.76
N ASP A 235 21.63 16.34 47.38
CA ASP A 235 22.15 15.31 48.30
C ASP A 235 22.88 15.95 49.49
N GLY A 236 23.26 15.15 50.49
CA GLY A 236 24.00 15.62 51.66
C GLY A 236 23.15 15.65 52.93
N HIS A 237 23.16 16.77 53.66
CA HIS A 237 22.55 16.86 54.98
C HIS A 237 21.66 18.10 55.10
N GLN A 238 20.66 18.04 55.99
CA GLN A 238 19.99 19.23 56.51
C GLN A 238 20.47 19.46 57.95
N GLU A 239 20.92 20.68 58.23
CA GLU A 239 21.34 21.07 59.57
C GLU A 239 20.12 21.32 60.45
N GLN A 240 19.94 20.50 61.48
CA GLN A 240 18.94 20.79 62.50
C GLN A 240 19.47 21.90 63.40
N SER A 241 18.63 22.90 63.69
CA SER A 241 18.98 24.10 64.47
C SER A 241 19.34 23.73 65.93
N GLY A 242 20.58 23.32 66.15
CA GLY A 242 21.05 22.75 67.41
C GLY A 242 22.36 21.93 67.31
N ASN A 243 23.16 22.10 66.25
CA ASN A 243 24.43 21.40 65.99
C ASN A 243 24.34 19.88 65.80
N VAL A 244 23.24 19.39 65.22
CA VAL A 244 23.09 17.97 64.88
C VAL A 244 22.67 17.83 63.42
N ALA A 245 23.50 17.15 62.62
CA ALA A 245 23.20 16.88 61.22
C ALA A 245 22.20 15.73 61.09
N SER A 246 21.25 15.85 60.15
CA SER A 246 20.44 14.72 59.71
C SER A 246 21.33 13.53 59.30
N PRO A 247 20.79 12.30 59.26
CA PRO A 247 21.32 11.26 58.38
C PRO A 247 21.59 11.82 56.96
N ARG A 248 22.60 11.30 56.27
CA ARG A 248 22.90 11.76 54.89
C ARG A 248 21.76 11.33 53.97
N MET A 249 21.03 12.30 53.43
CA MET A 249 20.06 12.11 52.36
C MET A 249 20.76 11.97 51.02
N THR A 250 20.13 11.22 50.13
CA THR A 250 20.45 11.20 48.69
C THR A 250 19.39 11.96 47.89
N THR A 251 19.59 12.04 46.58
CA THR A 251 18.60 12.54 45.63
C THR A 251 17.32 11.71 45.67
N ALA A 252 16.17 12.31 45.39
CA ALA A 252 14.90 11.61 45.17
C ALA A 252 15.04 10.51 44.09
N GLY A 253 14.13 9.54 44.10
CA GLY A 253 13.98 8.60 42.99
C GLY A 253 13.50 9.31 41.74
N CYS A 254 14.29 9.25 40.68
CA CYS A 254 14.07 9.90 39.40
C CYS A 254 14.65 9.09 38.23
N GLY A 255 13.95 9.10 37.10
CA GLY A 255 14.37 8.44 35.86
C GLY A 255 13.19 8.00 35.01
N SER A 256 13.50 7.27 33.93
CA SER A 256 12.51 6.65 33.04
C SER A 256 12.30 5.17 33.41
N VAL A 257 11.08 4.68 33.21
CA VAL A 257 10.73 3.25 33.27
C VAL A 257 9.80 2.90 32.11
N VAL A 258 9.96 1.73 31.50
CA VAL A 258 9.05 1.22 30.47
C VAL A 258 7.92 0.47 31.17
N LEU A 259 6.67 0.75 30.78
CA LEU A 259 5.49 -0.03 31.17
C LEU A 259 5.28 -1.11 30.11
N GLN A 260 5.92 -2.25 30.26
CA GLN A 260 5.93 -3.30 29.24
C GLN A 260 4.55 -3.93 29.04
N GLY A 261 4.23 -4.23 27.78
CA GLY A 261 2.99 -4.85 27.33
C GLY A 261 2.06 -3.88 26.60
N THR A 262 0.98 -4.43 26.02
CA THR A 262 -0.04 -3.67 25.29
C THR A 262 -1.33 -3.58 26.10
N PHE A 263 -1.78 -2.36 26.44
CA PHE A 263 -2.92 -2.15 27.33
C PHE A 263 -3.69 -0.86 27.04
N THR A 264 -4.96 -0.81 27.49
CA THR A 264 -5.81 0.40 27.50
C THR A 264 -5.96 1.00 28.89
N SER A 265 -5.49 0.34 29.94
CA SER A 265 -5.51 0.87 31.31
C SER A 265 -4.42 0.23 32.17
N VAL A 266 -3.75 1.03 33.01
CA VAL A 266 -2.80 0.55 34.02
C VAL A 266 -3.10 1.20 35.37
N THR A 267 -3.16 0.40 36.43
CA THR A 267 -3.35 0.86 37.81
C THR A 267 -2.09 0.60 38.62
N PHE A 268 -1.64 1.64 39.33
CA PHE A 268 -0.56 1.58 40.30
C PHE A 268 -1.13 1.78 41.71
N ARG A 269 -0.88 0.86 42.63
CA ARG A 269 -1.01 1.11 44.07
C ARG A 269 0.20 1.88 44.56
N LEU A 270 -0.04 2.84 45.45
CA LEU A 270 0.96 3.78 45.95
C LEU A 270 1.08 3.57 47.46
N ASP A 271 2.29 3.20 47.90
CA ASP A 271 2.64 3.03 49.31
C ASP A 271 3.57 4.16 49.76
N SER A 272 3.20 4.86 50.82
CA SER A 272 4.13 5.75 51.54
C SER A 272 5.02 4.90 52.44
N HIS A 273 6.32 4.86 52.13
CA HIS A 273 7.32 4.21 52.97
C HIS A 273 7.98 5.21 53.93
N VAL A 274 7.71 5.04 55.22
CA VAL A 274 8.17 5.95 56.28
C VAL A 274 9.34 5.34 57.04
N THR A 275 10.49 6.02 56.99
CA THR A 275 11.68 5.66 57.77
C THR A 275 11.86 6.65 58.93
N PRO A 276 11.64 6.24 60.19
CA PRO A 276 11.83 7.10 61.35
C PRO A 276 13.28 7.53 61.53
N TYR A 277 13.51 8.75 62.04
CA TYR A 277 14.86 9.21 62.33
C TYR A 277 15.56 8.34 63.40
N SER A 278 14.83 7.74 64.34
CA SER A 278 15.38 6.84 65.37
C SER A 278 15.99 5.53 64.85
N THR A 279 15.80 5.19 63.57
CA THR A 279 16.52 4.08 62.92
C THR A 279 18.03 4.35 62.75
N PHE A 280 18.45 5.61 62.79
CA PHE A 280 19.84 6.03 62.66
C PHE A 280 20.51 6.26 64.04
N PRO A 281 21.84 6.09 64.19
CA PRO A 281 22.50 6.15 65.49
C PRO A 281 22.37 7.48 66.23
N ALA A 282 21.76 7.43 67.42
CA ALA A 282 21.55 8.58 68.32
C ALA A 282 22.85 9.32 68.69
N SER A 283 23.97 8.60 68.80
CA SER A 283 25.31 9.17 69.06
C SER A 283 25.83 10.08 67.95
N THR A 284 25.30 9.93 66.73
CA THR A 284 25.79 10.58 65.51
C THR A 284 24.79 11.60 64.98
N HIS A 285 23.49 11.33 65.14
CA HIS A 285 22.40 12.12 64.56
C HIS A 285 21.40 12.66 65.60
N GLY A 286 21.67 12.51 66.91
CA GLY A 286 20.83 13.05 68.00
C GLY A 286 19.38 12.54 68.04
N THR A 287 19.11 11.47 67.29
CA THR A 287 17.82 10.82 67.09
C THR A 287 17.38 10.09 68.37
N GLY A 288 16.08 9.99 68.61
CA GLY A 288 15.56 9.38 69.85
C GLY A 288 16.03 10.07 71.14
N SER A 289 16.28 11.39 71.09
CA SER A 289 16.74 12.18 72.23
C SER A 289 15.65 13.13 72.76
N LEU A 290 15.99 13.98 73.74
CA LEU A 290 15.12 15.08 74.22
C LEU A 290 14.62 15.99 73.10
N TYR A 291 15.35 16.11 71.98
CA TYR A 291 14.89 16.85 70.80
C TYR A 291 13.68 16.18 70.13
N SER A 292 13.62 14.85 70.07
CA SER A 292 12.59 14.12 69.31
C SER A 292 11.37 13.73 70.14
N GLN A 293 11.04 14.44 71.22
CA GLN A 293 9.93 14.06 72.11
C GLN A 293 8.54 14.55 71.67
N ASN A 294 7.52 13.77 72.04
CA ASN A 294 6.10 14.15 72.05
C ASN A 294 5.87 15.44 72.84
N ILE A 295 4.70 16.08 72.63
CA ILE A 295 4.40 17.39 73.23
C ILE A 295 4.16 17.26 74.74
N ASN A 296 3.69 16.08 75.17
CA ASN A 296 3.51 15.71 76.57
C ASN A 296 4.80 15.17 77.23
N GLY A 297 5.85 14.87 76.44
CA GLY A 297 7.08 14.22 76.92
C GLY A 297 6.95 12.73 77.29
N ASP A 298 5.87 12.07 76.89
CA ASP A 298 5.56 10.67 77.19
C ASP A 298 6.38 9.65 76.38
N GLN A 299 6.66 9.93 75.11
CA GLN A 299 7.48 9.13 74.20
C GLN A 299 8.31 10.01 73.24
N TYR A 300 9.12 9.37 72.40
CA TYR A 300 9.64 9.99 71.19
C TYR A 300 8.51 10.15 70.14
N ALA A 301 8.83 10.89 69.08
CA ALA A 301 7.92 11.37 68.04
C ALA A 301 8.72 11.52 66.74
N ASP A 302 9.07 10.39 66.13
CA ASP A 302 10.09 10.24 65.08
C ASP A 302 9.60 9.57 63.80
N GLY A 303 8.31 9.19 63.73
CA GLY A 303 7.59 8.78 62.53
C GLY A 303 6.73 9.91 61.94
N VAL A 304 5.51 9.59 61.50
CA VAL A 304 4.64 10.51 60.74
C VAL A 304 4.16 11.68 61.60
N ASN A 305 4.72 12.86 61.34
CA ASN A 305 4.40 14.09 62.05
C ASN A 305 3.06 14.65 61.54
N GLY A 306 2.08 14.87 62.42
CA GLY A 306 0.74 15.36 62.05
C GLY A 306 0.74 16.80 61.49
N TYR A 307 -0.45 17.35 61.18
CA TYR A 307 -0.73 18.60 60.43
C TYR A 307 0.20 19.84 60.57
N ASN A 308 1.08 19.93 61.58
CA ASN A 308 1.98 21.06 61.80
C ASN A 308 3.42 20.72 61.39
N VAL A 309 3.75 20.81 60.11
CA VAL A 309 5.15 20.96 59.64
C VAL A 309 5.42 22.34 59.08
N ASN A 310 6.71 22.73 59.12
CA ASN A 310 7.19 24.09 58.91
C ASN A 310 8.19 24.22 57.73
N LEU A 311 8.38 23.14 56.97
CA LEU A 311 8.94 23.17 55.62
C LEU A 311 7.80 22.72 54.69
N THR A 312 7.10 23.71 54.14
CA THR A 312 5.99 23.50 53.20
C THR A 312 6.50 23.46 51.78
N GLU A 313 6.13 22.44 51.02
CA GLU A 313 6.27 22.49 49.58
C GLU A 313 5.06 23.22 48.96
N GLN A 314 5.30 24.07 47.95
CA GLN A 314 4.23 24.81 47.29
C GLN A 314 3.59 23.95 46.21
N ALA A 315 2.43 23.38 46.50
CA ALA A 315 1.52 22.87 45.49
C ALA A 315 0.97 24.06 44.69
N VAL A 316 0.93 23.95 43.36
CA VAL A 316 0.43 25.00 42.47
C VAL A 316 -0.94 24.57 41.94
N LEU A 317 -1.99 24.99 42.64
CA LEU A 317 -3.35 24.88 42.14
C LEU A 317 -3.63 26.05 41.17
N PRO A 318 -4.59 25.91 40.22
CA PRO A 318 -5.01 27.00 39.36
C PRO A 318 -5.31 28.27 40.17
N SER A 319 -4.80 29.42 39.74
CA SER A 319 -4.81 30.71 40.44
C SER A 319 -4.13 30.83 41.83
N ARG A 320 -3.58 29.77 42.45
CA ARG A 320 -2.97 29.89 43.79
C ARG A 320 -1.92 28.82 44.17
N ALA A 321 -0.77 29.29 44.66
CA ALA A 321 0.17 28.45 45.41
C ALA A 321 -0.34 28.17 46.84
N THR A 322 -0.38 26.91 47.24
CA THR A 322 -0.77 26.45 48.58
C THR A 322 0.34 25.58 49.18
N GLY A 323 0.64 25.76 50.46
CA GLY A 323 1.67 24.97 51.15
C GLY A 323 1.10 23.62 51.58
N SER A 324 1.51 22.53 50.94
CA SER A 324 1.17 21.19 51.46
C SER A 324 2.02 20.89 52.70
N ARG A 325 1.51 20.00 53.56
CA ARG A 325 2.09 19.66 54.86
C ARG A 325 2.12 18.15 55.04
N ASN A 326 3.32 17.58 55.05
CA ASN A 326 3.57 16.13 55.12
C ASN A 326 2.96 15.37 53.93
N SER A 327 3.61 15.54 52.78
CA SER A 327 3.30 14.84 51.53
C SER A 327 4.59 14.59 50.76
N ASP A 328 4.63 13.53 49.98
CA ASP A 328 5.56 13.32 48.88
C ASP A 328 4.88 13.90 47.60
N MET A 329 5.58 14.70 46.79
CA MET A 329 5.00 15.28 45.56
C MET A 329 5.86 14.90 44.36
N GLN A 330 5.27 14.05 43.55
CA GLN A 330 5.92 13.33 42.48
C GLN A 330 5.48 13.93 41.15
N ARG A 331 6.34 13.87 40.13
CA ARG A 331 6.05 14.37 38.77
C ARG A 331 6.13 13.24 37.78
N VAL A 332 5.03 12.97 37.08
CA VAL A 332 4.96 11.95 36.03
C VAL A 332 4.66 12.54 34.66
N SER A 333 5.47 12.17 33.67
CA SER A 333 5.24 12.41 32.24
C SER A 333 5.14 11.08 31.52
N LEU A 334 4.39 11.04 30.43
CA LEU A 334 4.21 9.88 29.57
C LEU A 334 4.73 10.22 28.18
N ARG A 335 5.27 9.20 27.51
CA ARG A 335 5.57 9.25 26.07
C ARG A 335 5.40 7.86 25.49
N LEU A 336 5.17 7.82 24.18
CA LEU A 336 5.36 6.58 23.44
C LEU A 336 6.87 6.32 23.26
N PRO A 337 7.29 5.07 23.01
CA PRO A 337 8.62 4.76 22.47
C PRO A 337 8.84 5.43 21.10
N THR A 338 10.01 5.21 20.48
CA THR A 338 10.28 5.68 19.13
C THR A 338 9.17 5.21 18.18
N PRO A 339 8.48 6.11 17.46
CA PRO A 339 7.39 5.72 16.56
C PRO A 339 7.83 4.78 15.44
N GLY A 340 6.88 3.98 14.99
CA GLY A 340 7.08 2.94 13.98
C GLY A 340 7.24 3.49 12.56
N VAL A 341 7.93 2.71 11.71
CA VAL A 341 8.18 2.99 10.29
C VAL A 341 8.00 1.73 9.45
N ILE A 342 7.35 1.86 8.28
CA ILE A 342 7.24 0.80 7.27
C ILE A 342 7.64 1.36 5.88
N GLY A 343 8.42 0.59 5.11
CA GLY A 343 8.88 0.85 3.74
C GLY A 343 9.38 -0.45 3.07
N ASP A 344 9.93 -0.42 1.86
CA ASP A 344 10.62 0.72 1.22
C ASP A 344 10.16 1.02 -0.21
N ARG A 345 9.98 0.00 -1.07
CA ARG A 345 10.05 0.16 -2.52
C ARG A 345 9.06 -0.70 -3.30
N VAL A 346 8.45 -0.11 -4.33
CA VAL A 346 7.82 -0.84 -5.44
C VAL A 346 8.72 -0.70 -6.66
N TRP A 347 9.04 -1.79 -7.36
CA TRP A 347 9.93 -1.76 -8.52
C TRP A 347 9.31 -2.45 -9.75
N SER A 348 9.91 -2.21 -10.91
CA SER A 348 9.56 -2.93 -12.13
C SER A 348 10.45 -4.16 -12.24
N ASP A 349 9.90 -5.34 -11.92
CA ASP A 349 10.59 -6.63 -12.09
C ASP A 349 10.59 -6.98 -13.58
N THR A 350 11.69 -6.67 -14.25
CA THR A 350 11.86 -6.79 -15.70
C THR A 350 12.10 -8.22 -16.16
N ASN A 351 12.57 -9.10 -15.27
CA ASN A 351 12.91 -10.49 -15.59
C ASN A 351 11.79 -11.49 -15.18
N GLY A 352 10.98 -11.13 -14.18
CA GLY A 352 9.84 -11.88 -13.65
C GLY A 352 10.14 -12.89 -12.54
N ASP A 353 11.33 -12.85 -11.92
CA ASP A 353 11.76 -13.81 -10.89
C ASP A 353 11.42 -13.41 -9.44
N GLY A 354 11.05 -12.15 -9.20
CA GLY A 354 10.67 -11.61 -7.89
C GLY A 354 11.81 -11.01 -7.05
N ILE A 355 13.03 -10.88 -7.60
CA ILE A 355 14.21 -10.29 -6.93
C ILE A 355 14.46 -8.85 -7.41
N GLN A 356 14.92 -7.98 -6.51
CA GLN A 356 15.39 -6.61 -6.82
C GLN A 356 16.80 -6.61 -7.42
N ASP A 357 16.90 -6.77 -8.74
CA ASP A 357 18.17 -6.97 -9.44
C ASP A 357 18.93 -5.64 -9.78
N GLU A 358 20.24 -5.70 -10.03
CA GLU A 358 21.04 -4.50 -10.35
C GLU A 358 20.69 -3.93 -11.74
N GLY A 359 19.96 -2.82 -11.74
CA GLY A 359 19.55 -2.10 -12.95
C GLY A 359 18.03 -1.94 -13.07
N GLU A 360 17.26 -2.66 -12.25
CA GLU A 360 15.80 -2.60 -12.29
C GLU A 360 15.27 -1.27 -11.76
N PRO A 361 14.41 -0.55 -12.52
CA PRO A 361 13.94 0.76 -12.12
C PRO A 361 12.87 0.66 -11.03
N GLY A 362 12.85 1.63 -10.11
CA GLY A 362 11.72 1.81 -9.20
C GLY A 362 10.46 2.24 -9.95
N LEU A 363 9.29 1.85 -9.44
CA LEU A 363 8.02 2.05 -10.12
C LEU A 363 7.20 3.18 -9.50
N ALA A 364 7.03 4.26 -10.24
CA ALA A 364 6.20 5.40 -9.85
C ALA A 364 4.70 5.12 -9.96
N GLY A 365 3.91 5.77 -9.11
CA GLY A 365 2.44 5.79 -9.23
C GLY A 365 1.71 4.55 -8.70
N ALA A 366 2.41 3.56 -8.16
CA ALA A 366 1.76 2.49 -7.40
C ALA A 366 1.14 3.08 -6.13
N THR A 367 -0.08 2.63 -5.80
CA THR A 367 -0.76 3.06 -4.56
C THR A 367 -0.50 2.03 -3.47
N VAL A 368 -0.17 2.52 -2.27
CA VAL A 368 0.18 1.69 -1.11
C VAL A 368 -0.76 2.06 0.04
N GLU A 369 -1.48 1.09 0.60
CA GLU A 369 -2.44 1.27 1.69
C GLU A 369 -1.93 0.59 2.97
N LEU A 370 -1.95 1.30 4.10
CA LEU A 370 -1.58 0.76 5.40
C LEU A 370 -2.81 0.12 6.08
N LEU A 371 -2.67 -1.14 6.48
CA LEU A 371 -3.70 -1.92 7.16
C LEU A 371 -3.22 -2.34 8.56
N ASP A 372 -4.14 -2.58 9.47
CA ASP A 372 -3.84 -3.27 10.74
C ASP A 372 -3.57 -4.77 10.52
N GLY A 373 -3.09 -5.47 11.55
CA GLY A 373 -2.79 -6.90 11.47
C GLY A 373 -3.99 -7.79 11.08
N ASP A 374 -5.21 -7.35 11.40
CA ASP A 374 -6.49 -7.98 11.04
C ASP A 374 -6.90 -7.70 9.57
N GLY A 375 -6.27 -6.71 8.91
CA GLY A 375 -6.46 -6.37 7.49
C GLY A 375 -7.41 -5.20 7.22
N ASN A 376 -7.81 -4.43 8.23
CA ASN A 376 -8.64 -3.23 8.08
C ASN A 376 -7.78 -1.99 7.79
N PRO A 377 -8.26 -0.99 7.03
CA PRO A 377 -7.50 0.24 6.78
C PRO A 377 -7.18 1.03 8.06
N VAL A 378 -5.89 1.31 8.28
CA VAL A 378 -5.45 2.25 9.32
C VAL A 378 -5.86 3.65 8.89
N THR A 379 -6.40 4.45 9.82
CA THR A 379 -6.93 5.78 9.51
C THR A 379 -6.16 6.91 10.16
N ASP A 380 -6.15 8.06 9.47
CA ASP A 380 -5.63 9.34 9.98
C ASP A 380 -6.52 9.91 11.10
N ALA A 381 -6.10 11.04 11.66
CA ALA A 381 -6.87 11.75 12.70
C ALA A 381 -8.28 12.23 12.27
N ASN A 382 -8.63 12.14 10.98
CA ASN A 382 -9.91 12.54 10.41
C ASN A 382 -10.79 11.33 10.00
N GLY A 383 -10.26 10.11 10.03
CA GLY A 383 -10.94 8.88 9.58
C GLY A 383 -10.69 8.48 8.12
N ASN A 384 -9.73 9.11 7.41
CA ASN A 384 -9.33 8.72 6.06
C ASN A 384 -8.31 7.57 6.12
N PRO A 385 -8.35 6.56 5.24
CA PRO A 385 -7.28 5.56 5.12
C PRO A 385 -5.91 6.19 4.91
N ILE A 386 -4.88 5.68 5.59
CA ILE A 386 -3.50 6.09 5.42
C ILE A 386 -2.94 5.40 4.17
N THR A 387 -2.63 6.19 3.15
CA THR A 387 -2.08 5.73 1.88
C THR A 387 -0.86 6.53 1.47
N ALA A 388 -0.02 5.91 0.64
CA ALA A 388 1.10 6.52 -0.05
C ALA A 388 1.00 6.27 -1.56
N THR A 389 1.76 7.03 -2.35
CA THR A 389 1.94 6.81 -3.79
C THR A 389 3.43 6.89 -4.09
N THR A 390 3.95 5.91 -4.84
CA THR A 390 5.39 5.71 -4.99
C THR A 390 6.08 6.79 -5.83
N GLY A 391 7.31 7.11 -5.44
CA GLY A 391 8.18 8.07 -6.13
C GLY A 391 8.74 7.57 -7.46
N ALA A 392 9.51 8.42 -8.15
CA ALA A 392 10.20 8.08 -9.41
C ALA A 392 11.32 7.04 -9.23
N ASP A 393 11.73 6.82 -7.99
CA ASP A 393 12.65 5.81 -7.46
C ASP A 393 11.92 4.57 -6.93
N GLY A 394 10.58 4.53 -7.02
CA GLY A 394 9.74 3.47 -6.47
C GLY A 394 9.46 3.59 -4.97
N ALA A 395 10.07 4.56 -4.29
CA ALA A 395 10.06 4.62 -2.83
C ALA A 395 8.68 5.01 -2.26
N TYR A 396 8.32 4.42 -1.13
CA TYR A 396 7.23 4.82 -0.26
C TYR A 396 7.65 4.71 1.21
N ARG A 397 6.94 5.40 2.12
CA ARG A 397 7.18 5.24 3.55
C ARG A 397 5.97 5.64 4.38
N PHE A 398 5.64 4.84 5.38
CA PHE A 398 4.78 5.22 6.49
C PHE A 398 5.65 5.53 7.70
N THR A 399 5.42 6.65 8.37
CA THR A 399 6.18 7.09 9.55
C THR A 399 5.25 7.43 10.71
N ASP A 400 5.85 7.64 11.88
CA ASP A 400 5.15 8.11 13.09
C ASP A 400 4.03 7.15 13.55
N LEU A 401 4.18 5.85 13.25
CA LEU A 401 3.19 4.82 13.55
C LEU A 401 3.21 4.45 15.05
N PRO A 402 2.07 4.06 15.64
CA PRO A 402 2.06 3.25 16.86
C PRO A 402 2.84 1.94 16.69
N LEU A 403 3.34 1.37 17.78
CA LEU A 403 3.90 0.01 17.77
C LEU A 403 2.78 -1.03 17.85
N GLY A 404 2.89 -2.10 17.05
CA GLY A 404 1.87 -3.13 16.89
C GLY A 404 1.99 -3.86 15.55
N ASP A 405 0.95 -4.63 15.22
CA ASP A 405 0.87 -5.43 14.00
C ASP A 405 0.16 -4.69 12.86
N TYR A 406 0.76 -4.77 11.68
CA TYR A 406 0.32 -4.10 10.44
C TYR A 406 0.38 -5.04 9.24
N ARG A 407 -0.22 -4.60 8.13
CA ARG A 407 0.00 -5.12 6.78
C ARG A 407 0.04 -3.95 5.79
N VAL A 408 0.59 -4.20 4.62
CA VAL A 408 0.56 -3.28 3.48
C VAL A 408 -0.25 -3.92 2.35
N ARG A 409 -1.10 -3.14 1.69
CA ARG A 409 -1.70 -3.51 0.40
C ARG A 409 -1.13 -2.62 -0.70
N PHE A 410 -0.43 -3.24 -1.62
CA PHE A 410 0.01 -2.62 -2.87
C PHE A 410 -1.09 -2.68 -3.92
N THR A 411 -1.20 -1.65 -4.76
CA THR A 411 -2.01 -1.62 -5.98
C THR A 411 -1.13 -1.19 -7.13
N ALA A 412 -0.82 -2.13 -8.03
CA ALA A 412 0.01 -1.86 -9.20
C ALA A 412 -0.70 -0.90 -10.18
N PRO A 413 0.02 0.06 -10.78
CA PRO A 413 -0.54 0.96 -11.78
C PRO A 413 -0.92 0.18 -13.05
N ASP A 414 -1.94 0.69 -13.73
CA ASP A 414 -2.52 0.15 -14.98
C ASP A 414 -3.07 -1.29 -14.87
N GLY A 415 -3.21 -1.84 -13.66
CA GLY A 415 -3.74 -3.18 -13.44
C GLY A 415 -2.73 -4.31 -13.71
N ARG A 416 -1.42 -4.01 -13.64
CA ARG A 416 -0.34 -4.98 -13.82
C ARG A 416 -0.34 -6.09 -12.77
N GLU A 417 0.30 -7.20 -13.13
CA GLU A 417 0.54 -8.35 -12.27
C GLU A 417 1.65 -8.04 -11.24
N PHE A 418 1.55 -8.63 -10.05
CA PHE A 418 2.68 -8.67 -9.10
C PHE A 418 3.58 -9.88 -9.40
N SER A 419 4.83 -9.81 -8.93
CA SER A 419 5.90 -10.78 -9.18
C SER A 419 5.89 -11.89 -8.12
N PRO A 420 6.64 -13.00 -8.31
CA PRO A 420 6.73 -14.07 -7.33
C PRO A 420 7.14 -13.56 -5.94
N THR A 421 6.39 -13.92 -4.91
CA THR A 421 6.69 -13.52 -3.53
C THR A 421 7.66 -14.48 -2.84
N GLY A 422 8.52 -13.98 -1.94
CA GLY A 422 9.45 -14.85 -1.19
C GLY A 422 10.67 -15.32 -1.98
N ALA A 423 10.97 -14.66 -3.10
CA ALA A 423 12.08 -14.99 -3.98
C ALA A 423 13.34 -14.21 -3.59
N GLY A 424 14.19 -14.79 -2.72
CA GLY A 424 15.48 -14.20 -2.34
C GLY A 424 15.67 -14.01 -0.84
N ASP A 425 16.42 -12.97 -0.48
CA ASP A 425 16.55 -12.48 0.90
C ASP A 425 15.51 -11.37 1.15
N ALA A 426 14.97 -11.29 2.37
CA ALA A 426 13.85 -10.42 2.77
C ALA A 426 13.97 -8.92 2.41
N ALA A 427 15.18 -8.41 2.19
CA ALA A 427 15.45 -7.01 1.83
C ALA A 427 15.65 -6.83 0.30
N SER A 428 15.09 -7.75 -0.49
CA SER A 428 15.28 -7.81 -1.94
C SER A 428 14.21 -8.63 -2.68
N ASP A 429 13.32 -9.34 -1.99
CA ASP A 429 12.21 -10.07 -2.60
C ASP A 429 10.92 -9.22 -2.66
N SER A 430 9.82 -9.83 -3.09
CA SER A 430 8.49 -9.20 -3.16
C SER A 430 7.57 -9.74 -2.04
N ASP A 431 6.95 -8.85 -1.27
CA ASP A 431 5.90 -9.18 -0.29
C ASP A 431 4.50 -9.21 -0.89
N ALA A 432 4.30 -8.65 -2.09
CA ALA A 432 3.00 -8.38 -2.67
C ALA A 432 2.28 -9.66 -3.14
N GLY A 433 1.63 -10.35 -2.19
CA GLY A 433 0.90 -11.60 -2.42
C GLY A 433 -0.46 -11.41 -3.10
N GLU A 434 -1.40 -12.32 -2.82
CA GLU A 434 -2.73 -12.30 -3.43
C GLU A 434 -3.45 -10.95 -3.17
N GLY A 435 -3.84 -10.27 -4.26
CA GLY A 435 -4.43 -8.93 -4.19
C GLY A 435 -3.46 -7.83 -3.73
N GLY A 436 -2.14 -8.05 -3.84
CA GLY A 436 -1.09 -7.12 -3.43
C GLY A 436 -0.89 -7.04 -1.91
N LEU A 437 -1.38 -8.01 -1.14
CA LEU A 437 -1.33 -7.99 0.33
C LEU A 437 -0.03 -8.60 0.88
N SER A 438 0.64 -7.88 1.80
CA SER A 438 1.88 -8.30 2.45
C SER A 438 1.69 -9.40 3.51
N GLY A 439 2.83 -9.93 3.96
CA GLY A 439 2.95 -10.62 5.25
C GLY A 439 2.51 -9.76 6.45
N LEU A 440 2.54 -10.35 7.66
CA LEU A 440 2.27 -9.62 8.90
C LEU A 440 3.54 -8.88 9.35
N ILE A 441 3.42 -7.58 9.61
CA ILE A 441 4.52 -6.68 9.93
C ILE A 441 4.39 -6.27 11.40
N THR A 442 5.30 -6.72 12.26
CA THR A 442 5.26 -6.44 13.71
C THR A 442 6.31 -5.41 14.10
N LEU A 443 5.88 -4.20 14.46
CA LEU A 443 6.74 -3.13 14.94
C LEU A 443 6.82 -3.16 16.48
N THR A 444 8.02 -3.31 17.03
CA THR A 444 8.27 -3.37 18.49
C THR A 444 9.23 -2.27 18.98
N SER A 445 9.49 -2.19 20.29
CA SER A 445 10.43 -1.20 20.82
C SER A 445 11.89 -1.47 20.39
N GLU A 446 12.18 -2.72 20.03
CA GLU A 446 13.46 -3.25 19.56
C GLU A 446 13.59 -3.24 18.03
N ARG A 447 12.49 -3.48 17.30
CA ARG A 447 12.37 -3.31 15.84
C ARG A 447 11.23 -2.31 15.52
N PRO A 448 11.45 -1.00 15.70
CA PRO A 448 10.45 0.01 15.37
C PRO A 448 10.40 0.32 13.87
N GLU A 449 11.39 -0.11 13.09
CA GLU A 449 11.50 0.17 11.66
C GLU A 449 11.56 -1.14 10.88
N ASP A 450 10.74 -1.23 9.83
CA ASP A 450 10.81 -2.28 8.82
C ASP A 450 10.88 -1.66 7.43
N LEU A 451 12.00 -1.88 6.73
CA LEU A 451 12.28 -1.37 5.38
C LEU A 451 12.58 -2.54 4.43
N THR A 452 11.82 -3.63 4.63
CA THR A 452 11.95 -4.90 3.91
C THR A 452 10.56 -5.40 3.53
N ILE A 453 9.67 -4.46 3.13
CA ILE A 453 8.28 -4.71 2.74
C ILE A 453 8.11 -4.11 1.34
N ASP A 454 8.43 -4.89 0.33
CA ASP A 454 8.62 -4.40 -1.03
C ASP A 454 7.68 -5.08 -2.03
N ALA A 455 7.57 -4.55 -3.25
CA ALA A 455 6.69 -5.13 -4.26
C ALA A 455 7.28 -5.07 -5.67
N GLY A 456 7.59 -6.24 -6.23
CA GLY A 456 7.96 -6.38 -7.63
C GLY A 456 6.70 -6.37 -8.49
N VAL A 457 6.66 -5.50 -9.50
CA VAL A 457 5.57 -5.43 -10.48
C VAL A 457 6.15 -5.71 -11.87
N VAL A 458 5.68 -6.78 -12.50
CA VAL A 458 6.17 -7.18 -13.83
C VAL A 458 5.67 -6.22 -14.93
N PRO A 459 6.38 -6.11 -16.07
CA PRO A 459 5.88 -5.44 -17.26
C PRO A 459 4.47 -5.89 -17.67
N PRO A 460 3.67 -4.99 -18.29
CA PRO A 460 2.45 -5.41 -18.96
C PRO A 460 2.77 -6.49 -20.01
N ARG A 461 1.79 -7.33 -20.33
CA ARG A 461 1.91 -8.22 -21.49
C ARG A 461 1.75 -7.38 -22.77
N PRO A 462 2.46 -7.70 -23.87
CA PRO A 462 2.18 -7.07 -25.15
C PRO A 462 0.75 -7.36 -25.60
N LYS A 463 0.30 -6.67 -26.65
CA LYS A 463 -1.09 -6.72 -27.08
C LYS A 463 -1.20 -6.96 -28.58
N ALA A 464 -1.28 -8.23 -28.95
CA ALA A 464 -1.62 -8.64 -30.31
C ALA A 464 -3.11 -8.41 -30.63
N SER A 465 -3.42 -8.17 -31.91
CA SER A 465 -4.76 -7.79 -32.42
C SER A 465 -5.08 -8.53 -33.73
N PRO A 466 -6.28 -9.14 -33.90
CA PRO A 466 -6.57 -9.99 -35.05
C PRO A 466 -6.37 -9.36 -36.43
N ASP A 467 -5.66 -10.10 -37.29
CA ASP A 467 -5.25 -9.73 -38.63
C ASP A 467 -6.22 -10.25 -39.71
N THR A 468 -6.36 -9.49 -40.79
CA THR A 468 -7.12 -9.94 -41.98
C THR A 468 -6.46 -9.48 -43.28
N SER A 469 -6.69 -10.23 -44.35
CA SER A 469 -6.29 -9.86 -45.71
C SER A 469 -7.34 -10.28 -46.73
N SER A 470 -7.27 -9.72 -47.94
CA SER A 470 -8.03 -10.26 -49.06
C SER A 470 -7.29 -10.12 -50.39
N GLY A 471 -7.44 -11.11 -51.26
CA GLY A 471 -6.79 -11.20 -52.57
C GLY A 471 -7.49 -12.22 -53.50
N PRO A 472 -7.05 -12.33 -54.77
CA PRO A 472 -7.65 -13.24 -55.73
C PRO A 472 -7.33 -14.72 -55.45
N GLN A 473 -8.13 -15.59 -56.04
CA GLN A 473 -8.00 -17.05 -56.01
C GLN A 473 -6.60 -17.54 -56.40
N GLY A 474 -6.05 -18.47 -55.61
CA GLY A 474 -4.70 -19.02 -55.80
C GLY A 474 -3.53 -18.08 -55.42
N ALA A 475 -3.76 -16.78 -55.23
CA ALA A 475 -2.69 -15.84 -54.90
C ALA A 475 -2.25 -15.99 -53.43
N ARG A 476 -0.93 -15.96 -53.20
CA ARG A 476 -0.34 -15.86 -51.86
C ARG A 476 -0.75 -14.52 -51.23
N GLN A 477 -1.35 -14.56 -50.05
CA GLN A 477 -1.69 -13.37 -49.26
C GLN A 477 -0.72 -13.23 -48.10
N THR A 478 -0.42 -12.00 -47.70
CA THR A 478 0.55 -11.68 -46.63
C THR A 478 0.07 -10.54 -45.75
N VAL A 479 0.30 -10.63 -44.45
CA VAL A 479 0.07 -9.55 -43.47
C VAL A 479 1.33 -9.31 -42.62
N ASP A 480 1.48 -8.09 -42.12
CA ASP A 480 2.53 -7.64 -41.19
C ASP A 480 1.87 -7.41 -39.82
N PRO A 481 1.82 -8.41 -38.91
CA PRO A 481 1.03 -8.32 -37.67
C PRO A 481 1.51 -7.18 -36.74
N LEU A 482 2.80 -6.82 -36.83
CA LEU A 482 3.43 -5.73 -36.09
C LEU A 482 2.89 -4.32 -36.45
N VAL A 483 1.93 -4.21 -37.37
CA VAL A 483 1.26 -2.95 -37.76
C VAL A 483 0.04 -2.62 -36.87
N ASN A 484 -0.59 -3.64 -36.27
CA ASN A 484 -1.78 -3.52 -35.41
C ASN A 484 -1.56 -4.08 -34.00
N ASP A 485 -0.51 -4.86 -33.81
CA ASP A 485 -0.02 -5.27 -32.50
C ASP A 485 0.71 -4.11 -31.81
N ASP A 486 0.59 -4.05 -30.48
CA ASP A 486 1.34 -3.13 -29.63
C ASP A 486 2.29 -3.93 -28.73
N GLY A 487 3.35 -3.28 -28.26
CA GLY A 487 4.15 -3.78 -27.14
C GLY A 487 3.35 -3.68 -25.84
N ASP A 488 4.05 -3.48 -24.72
CA ASP A 488 3.42 -3.31 -23.41
C ASP A 488 2.69 -1.95 -23.23
N GLY A 489 2.76 -1.05 -24.23
CA GLY A 489 2.21 0.31 -24.19
C GLY A 489 2.94 1.28 -23.25
N GLN A 490 4.02 0.83 -22.59
CA GLN A 490 4.81 1.58 -21.61
C GLN A 490 6.29 1.76 -22.02
N GLY A 491 6.77 1.02 -23.01
CA GLY A 491 8.09 1.21 -23.64
C GLY A 491 8.76 -0.04 -24.18
N SER A 492 8.19 -1.23 -23.95
CA SER A 492 8.68 -2.46 -24.60
C SER A 492 8.32 -2.45 -26.08
N THR A 493 9.19 -3.07 -26.89
CA THR A 493 8.94 -3.27 -28.32
C THR A 493 8.77 -4.74 -28.59
N LEU A 494 7.83 -5.11 -29.47
CA LEU A 494 7.73 -6.47 -30.01
C LEU A 494 9.08 -6.91 -30.59
N ASP A 495 9.51 -8.14 -30.29
CA ASP A 495 10.70 -8.76 -30.88
C ASP A 495 10.25 -9.56 -32.12
N PRO A 496 10.55 -9.09 -33.36
CA PRO A 496 10.09 -9.76 -34.58
C PRO A 496 10.67 -11.18 -34.73
N SER A 497 11.82 -11.46 -34.11
CA SER A 497 12.45 -12.79 -34.19
C SER A 497 11.66 -13.88 -33.47
N THR A 498 10.76 -13.48 -32.56
CA THR A 498 9.94 -14.39 -31.74
C THR A 498 8.61 -14.78 -32.38
N LEU A 499 8.18 -14.10 -33.45
CA LEU A 499 6.91 -14.40 -34.14
C LEU A 499 6.87 -15.86 -34.60
N THR A 500 5.84 -16.59 -34.19
CA THR A 500 5.64 -18.01 -34.53
C THR A 500 4.16 -18.31 -34.75
N LEU A 501 3.85 -19.31 -35.59
CA LEU A 501 2.48 -19.84 -35.72
C LEU A 501 2.25 -20.88 -34.63
N LEU A 502 1.00 -21.06 -34.22
CA LEU A 502 0.59 -22.13 -33.33
C LEU A 502 -0.25 -23.16 -34.10
N ASP A 503 -0.06 -24.44 -33.79
CA ASP A 503 -0.89 -25.52 -34.31
C ASP A 503 -2.22 -25.67 -33.52
N ALA A 504 -3.05 -26.63 -33.91
CA ALA A 504 -4.33 -26.91 -33.26
C ALA A 504 -4.22 -27.46 -31.80
N ALA A 505 -3.00 -27.67 -31.27
CA ALA A 505 -2.74 -27.95 -29.87
C ALA A 505 -2.17 -26.74 -29.10
N GLY A 506 -1.88 -25.63 -29.79
CA GLY A 506 -1.24 -24.43 -29.23
C GLY A 506 0.28 -24.47 -29.24
N GLU A 507 0.89 -25.42 -29.94
CA GLU A 507 2.35 -25.64 -29.99
C GLU A 507 2.99 -24.90 -31.19
N PRO A 508 4.23 -24.38 -31.07
CA PRO A 508 4.88 -23.63 -32.15
C PRO A 508 5.13 -24.44 -33.44
N ALA A 509 4.79 -23.87 -34.59
CA ALA A 509 4.92 -24.51 -35.91
C ALA A 509 5.55 -23.58 -36.97
N ASP A 510 6.43 -24.14 -37.82
CA ASP A 510 6.99 -23.43 -39.00
C ASP A 510 5.95 -23.20 -40.11
N ALA A 511 4.95 -24.08 -40.20
CA ALA A 511 3.86 -24.00 -41.16
C ALA A 511 2.60 -24.70 -40.61
N VAL A 512 1.42 -24.18 -40.95
CA VAL A 512 0.12 -24.73 -40.53
C VAL A 512 -0.77 -24.90 -41.75
N THR A 513 -1.13 -26.14 -42.09
CA THR A 513 -2.07 -26.44 -43.18
C THR A 513 -3.49 -26.56 -42.63
N VAL A 514 -4.44 -25.85 -43.24
CA VAL A 514 -5.85 -25.84 -42.86
C VAL A 514 -6.72 -26.57 -43.88
N TYR A 515 -7.84 -27.11 -43.40
CA TYR A 515 -8.74 -28.00 -44.12
C TYR A 515 -10.21 -27.56 -43.97
N ASP A 516 -11.08 -27.96 -44.90
CA ASP A 516 -12.54 -27.80 -44.75
C ASP A 516 -13.17 -28.86 -43.84
N ASP A 517 -14.47 -28.73 -43.56
CA ASP A 517 -15.25 -29.67 -42.73
C ASP A 517 -15.30 -31.10 -43.32
N GLU A 518 -15.09 -31.23 -44.64
CA GLU A 518 -14.96 -32.49 -45.36
C GLU A 518 -13.53 -33.08 -45.34
N GLY A 519 -12.53 -32.33 -44.89
CA GLY A 519 -11.13 -32.73 -44.79
C GLY A 519 -10.27 -32.50 -46.05
N ASN A 520 -10.72 -31.69 -47.00
CA ASN A 520 -9.91 -31.26 -48.15
C ASN A 520 -9.02 -30.07 -47.76
N GLU A 521 -7.83 -29.96 -48.37
CA GLU A 521 -6.88 -28.88 -48.08
C GLU A 521 -7.39 -27.53 -48.61
N ILE A 522 -7.46 -26.53 -47.72
CA ILE A 522 -7.82 -25.13 -48.05
C ILE A 522 -6.57 -24.33 -48.42
N GLY A 523 -5.47 -24.56 -47.71
CA GLY A 523 -4.19 -23.87 -47.94
C GLY A 523 -3.24 -24.01 -46.76
N THR A 524 -2.06 -23.41 -46.89
CA THR A 524 -1.00 -23.47 -45.86
C THR A 524 -0.52 -22.08 -45.46
N TYR A 525 -0.45 -21.85 -44.16
CA TYR A 525 0.18 -20.69 -43.52
C TYR A 525 1.67 -20.93 -43.27
N THR A 526 2.48 -19.89 -43.42
CA THR A 526 3.94 -19.87 -43.23
C THR A 526 4.36 -18.49 -42.73
N ILE A 527 5.56 -18.34 -42.15
CA ILE A 527 6.14 -17.02 -41.85
C ILE A 527 7.26 -16.70 -42.84
N ASP A 528 7.11 -15.59 -43.55
CA ASP A 528 8.12 -15.04 -44.45
C ASP A 528 9.08 -14.14 -43.68
N ARG A 529 10.26 -14.68 -43.34
CA ARG A 529 11.33 -13.95 -42.64
C ARG A 529 12.41 -13.42 -43.61
N SER A 530 12.01 -13.00 -44.82
CA SER A 530 12.93 -12.39 -45.79
C SER A 530 13.38 -10.97 -45.42
N ASP A 531 12.56 -10.25 -44.65
CA ASP A 531 12.92 -9.07 -43.87
C ASP A 531 12.91 -9.48 -42.38
N PRO A 532 14.06 -9.55 -41.68
CA PRO A 532 14.12 -10.04 -40.31
C PRO A 532 13.52 -9.06 -39.29
N ASP A 533 13.47 -7.77 -39.63
CA ASP A 533 12.90 -6.73 -38.76
C ASP A 533 11.37 -6.63 -38.97
N ARG A 534 10.84 -7.23 -40.04
CA ARG A 534 9.41 -7.20 -40.44
C ARG A 534 8.95 -8.53 -41.07
N PRO A 535 8.86 -9.61 -40.29
CA PRO A 535 8.41 -10.91 -40.76
C PRO A 535 6.90 -10.89 -41.06
N LEU A 536 6.51 -11.49 -42.19
CA LEU A 536 5.10 -11.49 -42.64
C LEU A 536 4.46 -12.85 -42.42
N ILE A 537 3.24 -12.90 -41.89
CA ILE A 537 2.43 -14.14 -41.94
C ILE A 537 1.87 -14.27 -43.36
N ALA A 538 2.11 -15.41 -43.99
CA ALA A 538 1.83 -15.65 -45.39
C ALA A 538 0.95 -16.90 -45.58
N PHE A 539 -0.21 -16.73 -46.21
CA PHE A 539 -1.14 -17.79 -46.56
C PHE A 539 -1.08 -18.11 -48.06
N GLN A 540 -0.88 -19.38 -48.40
CA GLN A 540 -1.00 -19.89 -49.77
C GLN A 540 -2.27 -20.76 -49.87
N PRO A 541 -3.36 -20.26 -50.48
CA PRO A 541 -4.54 -21.09 -50.76
C PRO A 541 -4.26 -22.13 -51.84
N VAL A 542 -5.01 -23.23 -51.83
CA VAL A 542 -5.08 -24.12 -52.99
C VAL A 542 -5.82 -23.42 -54.16
N PRO A 543 -5.50 -23.69 -55.44
CA PRO A 543 -6.12 -22.97 -56.58
C PRO A 543 -7.64 -23.10 -56.69
N THR A 544 -8.26 -24.09 -56.06
CA THR A 544 -9.71 -24.32 -56.05
C THR A 544 -10.46 -23.62 -54.91
N PHE A 545 -9.76 -23.09 -53.90
CA PHE A 545 -10.41 -22.51 -52.72
C PHE A 545 -10.85 -21.04 -52.95
N THR A 546 -12.05 -20.71 -52.49
CA THR A 546 -12.61 -19.35 -52.47
C THR A 546 -13.50 -19.19 -51.25
N GLY A 547 -13.38 -18.07 -50.53
CA GLY A 547 -14.08 -17.82 -49.27
C GLY A 547 -13.13 -17.33 -48.18
N GLU A 548 -13.64 -17.26 -46.95
CA GLU A 548 -12.87 -16.99 -45.73
C GLU A 548 -12.19 -18.28 -45.28
N ALA A 549 -10.86 -18.29 -45.12
CA ALA A 549 -10.14 -19.47 -44.66
C ALA A 549 -10.24 -19.63 -43.13
N PRO A 550 -10.13 -20.87 -42.59
CA PRO A 550 -9.98 -21.06 -41.14
C PRO A 550 -8.77 -20.28 -40.63
N PRO A 551 -8.89 -19.52 -39.52
CA PRO A 551 -7.81 -18.71 -39.00
C PRO A 551 -6.61 -19.57 -38.57
N VAL A 552 -5.43 -18.96 -38.59
CA VAL A 552 -4.25 -19.48 -37.87
C VAL A 552 -4.00 -18.63 -36.63
N ASP A 553 -3.74 -19.29 -35.50
CA ASP A 553 -3.25 -18.63 -34.29
C ASP A 553 -1.74 -18.33 -34.45
N TYR A 554 -1.30 -17.17 -33.97
CA TYR A 554 0.11 -16.80 -33.89
C TYR A 554 0.45 -16.26 -32.49
N ARG A 555 1.74 -16.33 -32.16
CA ARG A 555 2.32 -15.81 -30.91
C ARG A 555 3.52 -14.93 -31.22
N ILE A 556 3.63 -13.81 -30.51
CA ILE A 556 4.78 -12.90 -30.55
C ILE A 556 5.15 -12.50 -29.12
N ALA A 557 6.42 -12.21 -28.86
CA ALA A 557 6.90 -11.69 -27.59
C ALA A 557 7.39 -10.25 -27.70
N ASP A 558 7.47 -9.56 -26.57
CA ASP A 558 8.17 -8.28 -26.45
C ASP A 558 9.64 -8.43 -26.04
N SER A 559 10.35 -7.31 -25.95
CA SER A 559 11.73 -7.21 -25.49
C SER A 559 11.97 -7.71 -24.05
N ASN A 560 10.91 -7.96 -23.28
CA ASN A 560 10.96 -8.53 -21.93
C ASN A 560 10.63 -10.04 -21.92
N GLY A 561 10.41 -10.65 -23.10
CA GLY A 561 10.01 -12.05 -23.23
C GLY A 561 8.55 -12.33 -22.86
N ARG A 562 7.72 -11.32 -22.62
CA ARG A 562 6.28 -11.48 -22.37
C ARG A 562 5.57 -11.76 -23.70
N THR A 563 4.72 -12.77 -23.76
CA THR A 563 4.04 -13.20 -25.00
C THR A 563 2.60 -12.72 -25.10
N ALA A 564 2.14 -12.48 -26.33
CA ALA A 564 0.74 -12.29 -26.71
C ALA A 564 0.37 -13.20 -27.90
N ASP A 565 -0.89 -13.63 -27.92
CA ASP A 565 -1.45 -14.55 -28.90
C ASP A 565 -2.62 -13.88 -29.65
N SER A 566 -2.75 -14.11 -30.96
CA SER A 566 -3.76 -13.49 -31.84
C SER A 566 -3.98 -14.36 -33.10
N THR A 567 -4.91 -13.97 -33.98
CA THR A 567 -5.30 -14.73 -35.19
C THR A 567 -5.05 -13.97 -36.48
N TYR A 568 -4.82 -14.72 -37.58
CA TYR A 568 -4.84 -14.19 -38.94
C TYR A 568 -5.87 -14.92 -39.81
N THR A 569 -6.77 -14.16 -40.43
CA THR A 569 -7.87 -14.67 -41.28
C THR A 569 -7.84 -14.06 -42.70
N PRO A 570 -7.37 -14.79 -43.72
CA PRO A 570 -7.36 -14.34 -45.12
C PRO A 570 -8.66 -14.70 -45.85
N THR A 571 -9.14 -13.78 -46.69
CA THR A 571 -10.31 -13.98 -47.56
C THR A 571 -9.90 -14.11 -49.02
N VAL A 572 -10.18 -15.26 -49.63
CA VAL A 572 -9.84 -15.57 -51.03
C VAL A 572 -11.03 -15.28 -51.94
N THR A 573 -10.89 -14.27 -52.79
CA THR A 573 -11.95 -13.83 -53.71
C THR A 573 -11.96 -14.64 -55.01
N PRO A 574 -13.13 -15.10 -55.49
CA PRO A 574 -13.22 -15.91 -56.71
C PRO A 574 -12.86 -15.10 -57.96
N VAL A 575 -12.13 -15.71 -58.89
CA VAL A 575 -11.80 -15.10 -60.20
C VAL A 575 -12.59 -15.75 -61.32
N THR A 576 -12.91 -14.99 -62.38
CA THR A 576 -13.71 -15.49 -63.51
C THR A 576 -12.83 -15.66 -64.76
N PRO A 577 -12.61 -16.89 -65.26
CA PRO A 577 -11.88 -17.09 -66.51
C PRO A 577 -12.66 -16.57 -67.71
N THR A 578 -11.96 -16.13 -68.75
CA THR A 578 -12.54 -15.58 -69.97
C THR A 578 -12.26 -16.50 -71.16
N ALA A 579 -13.28 -17.26 -71.58
CA ALA A 579 -13.26 -17.98 -72.85
C ALA A 579 -13.42 -17.03 -74.05
N ARG A 580 -12.79 -17.34 -75.19
CA ARG A 580 -12.85 -16.54 -76.43
C ARG A 580 -13.23 -17.42 -77.63
N PRO A 581 -13.95 -16.87 -78.63
CA PRO A 581 -14.33 -17.65 -79.81
C PRO A 581 -13.12 -18.13 -80.63
N ASP A 582 -13.11 -19.42 -80.95
CA ASP A 582 -12.16 -20.06 -81.86
C ASP A 582 -12.65 -20.09 -83.31
N GLU A 583 -11.73 -19.90 -84.26
CA GLU A 583 -11.97 -20.13 -85.69
C GLU A 583 -10.86 -20.98 -86.31
N THR A 584 -11.24 -21.92 -87.19
CA THR A 584 -10.31 -22.74 -87.97
C THR A 584 -10.78 -22.87 -89.43
N SER A 585 -9.85 -23.09 -90.36
CA SER A 585 -10.18 -23.31 -91.77
C SER A 585 -9.20 -24.27 -92.44
N GLY A 586 -9.67 -25.03 -93.43
CA GLY A 586 -8.89 -26.07 -94.08
C GLY A 586 -9.61 -26.79 -95.22
N PRO A 587 -8.96 -27.79 -95.84
CA PRO A 587 -9.49 -28.49 -97.01
C PRO A 587 -10.78 -29.28 -96.74
N GLN A 588 -11.68 -29.32 -97.72
CA GLN A 588 -12.95 -30.04 -97.62
C GLN A 588 -12.75 -31.52 -97.26
N GLY A 589 -13.48 -31.97 -96.24
CA GLY A 589 -13.46 -33.38 -95.80
C GLY A 589 -12.38 -33.73 -94.78
N GLN A 590 -11.47 -32.80 -94.46
CA GLN A 590 -10.55 -32.98 -93.32
C GLN A 590 -11.21 -32.54 -92.01
N ALA A 591 -10.87 -33.23 -90.92
CA ALA A 591 -11.24 -32.77 -89.57
C ALA A 591 -10.53 -31.44 -89.27
N GLN A 592 -11.18 -30.54 -88.53
CA GLN A 592 -10.56 -29.31 -88.01
C GLN A 592 -10.26 -29.50 -86.53
N SER A 593 -9.18 -28.88 -86.02
CA SER A 593 -8.77 -28.99 -84.62
C SER A 593 -8.16 -27.71 -84.10
N VAL A 594 -8.53 -27.32 -82.88
CA VAL A 594 -8.01 -26.14 -82.16
C VAL A 594 -7.69 -26.51 -80.71
N ASP A 595 -6.72 -25.80 -80.12
CA ASP A 595 -6.42 -25.78 -78.68
C ASP A 595 -7.00 -24.46 -78.14
N PRO A 596 -8.13 -24.47 -77.41
CA PRO A 596 -8.82 -23.25 -76.97
C PRO A 596 -8.02 -22.45 -75.93
N PHE A 597 -7.05 -23.09 -75.27
CA PHE A 597 -6.21 -22.46 -74.26
C PHE A 597 -5.11 -21.53 -74.85
N VAL A 598 -5.22 -21.15 -76.13
CA VAL A 598 -4.29 -20.25 -76.85
C VAL A 598 -4.80 -18.80 -76.87
N ASN A 599 -6.12 -18.60 -76.78
CA ASN A 599 -6.82 -17.32 -76.79
C ASN A 599 -7.69 -17.12 -75.53
N ASP A 600 -8.13 -18.19 -74.88
CA ASP A 600 -8.71 -18.14 -73.53
C ASP A 600 -7.72 -17.58 -72.49
N ALA A 601 -8.24 -16.99 -71.42
CA ALA A 601 -7.44 -16.45 -70.32
C ALA A 601 -8.00 -16.88 -68.95
N PRO A 602 -7.13 -17.13 -67.95
CA PRO A 602 -7.58 -17.29 -66.56
C PRO A 602 -8.15 -15.97 -66.02
N GLY A 603 -8.80 -16.02 -64.84
CA GLY A 603 -9.31 -14.82 -64.19
C GLY A 603 -8.20 -14.01 -63.50
N ASP A 604 -7.16 -14.69 -63.03
CA ASP A 604 -5.88 -14.15 -62.56
C ASP A 604 -4.79 -15.21 -62.87
N ASP A 605 -3.54 -14.80 -63.10
CA ASP A 605 -2.43 -15.71 -63.40
C ASP A 605 -2.16 -16.69 -62.22
N SER A 606 -2.56 -16.36 -60.99
CA SER A 606 -2.47 -17.26 -59.83
C SER A 606 -3.49 -18.40 -59.81
N ALA A 607 -4.55 -18.33 -60.62
CA ALA A 607 -5.56 -19.38 -60.79
C ALA A 607 -5.64 -19.84 -62.26
N PRO A 608 -4.65 -20.61 -62.74
CA PRO A 608 -4.53 -20.99 -64.15
C PRO A 608 -5.68 -21.90 -64.62
N LEU A 609 -5.97 -21.84 -65.93
CA LEU A 609 -7.02 -22.63 -66.57
C LEU A 609 -6.78 -24.15 -66.43
N VAL A 610 -7.73 -24.83 -65.79
CA VAL A 610 -7.69 -26.29 -65.59
C VAL A 610 -8.01 -27.00 -66.91
N ARG A 611 -6.97 -27.40 -67.67
CA ARG A 611 -7.16 -27.98 -69.01
C ARG A 611 -8.08 -29.20 -69.05
N SER A 612 -8.08 -30.02 -68.00
CA SER A 612 -8.96 -31.20 -67.88
C SER A 612 -10.45 -30.87 -67.71
N SER A 613 -10.82 -29.63 -67.31
CA SER A 613 -12.22 -29.22 -67.19
C SER A 613 -12.83 -28.73 -68.52
N LEU A 614 -12.10 -28.82 -69.65
CA LEU A 614 -12.66 -28.50 -70.97
C LEU A 614 -13.86 -29.40 -71.26
N THR A 615 -15.00 -28.76 -71.56
CA THR A 615 -16.24 -29.41 -72.00
C THR A 615 -16.86 -28.65 -73.17
N LEU A 616 -17.80 -29.27 -73.89
CA LEU A 616 -18.64 -28.59 -74.86
C LEU A 616 -20.01 -28.30 -74.23
N LEU A 617 -20.73 -27.30 -74.71
CA LEU A 617 -22.07 -26.95 -74.25
C LEU A 617 -23.08 -27.15 -75.38
N ASP A 618 -24.30 -27.64 -75.09
CA ASP A 618 -25.37 -27.78 -76.09
C ASP A 618 -26.08 -26.44 -76.36
N GLY A 619 -25.33 -25.50 -76.95
CA GLY A 619 -25.74 -24.11 -77.19
C GLY A 619 -25.05 -23.11 -76.26
N PRO A 620 -25.32 -21.78 -76.42
CA PRO A 620 -24.57 -20.73 -75.73
C PRO A 620 -24.66 -20.79 -74.20
N ASP A 621 -25.82 -21.20 -73.67
CA ASP A 621 -26.13 -21.33 -72.25
C ASP A 621 -26.48 -22.80 -71.90
N GLY A 622 -25.98 -23.76 -72.70
CA GLY A 622 -26.38 -25.18 -72.64
C GLY A 622 -25.66 -26.01 -71.59
N ASP A 623 -26.22 -27.18 -71.27
CA ASP A 623 -25.59 -28.16 -70.36
C ASP A 623 -24.28 -28.72 -70.95
N PRO A 624 -23.31 -29.13 -70.10
CA PRO A 624 -22.10 -29.83 -70.52
C PRO A 624 -22.37 -31.16 -71.27
N VAL A 625 -21.73 -31.35 -72.43
CA VAL A 625 -21.85 -32.55 -73.27
C VAL A 625 -20.51 -33.01 -73.84
N ASP A 626 -20.33 -34.32 -74.01
CA ASP A 626 -19.13 -34.92 -74.64
C ASP A 626 -18.99 -34.61 -76.14
N ALA A 627 -20.12 -34.34 -76.82
CA ALA A 627 -20.16 -34.09 -78.25
C ALA A 627 -21.37 -33.21 -78.65
N VAL A 628 -21.13 -32.21 -79.50
CA VAL A 628 -22.20 -31.33 -80.06
C VAL A 628 -22.40 -31.68 -81.54
N THR A 629 -23.62 -32.08 -81.90
CA THR A 629 -23.96 -32.52 -83.26
C THR A 629 -24.66 -31.41 -84.05
N VAL A 630 -23.96 -30.84 -85.02
CA VAL A 630 -24.42 -29.69 -85.81
C VAL A 630 -25.31 -30.13 -86.97
N ARG A 631 -26.40 -29.40 -87.19
CA ARG A 631 -27.37 -29.63 -88.27
C ARG A 631 -27.49 -28.42 -89.19
N ASP A 632 -27.98 -28.63 -90.41
CA ASP A 632 -28.39 -27.55 -91.31
C ASP A 632 -29.85 -27.11 -91.07
N ASP A 633 -30.27 -26.05 -91.77
CA ASP A 633 -31.63 -25.49 -91.70
C ASP A 633 -32.75 -26.50 -92.09
N GLU A 634 -32.38 -27.62 -92.71
CA GLU A 634 -33.27 -28.70 -93.13
C GLU A 634 -33.27 -29.87 -92.11
N GLY A 635 -32.44 -29.79 -91.06
CA GLY A 635 -32.29 -30.79 -89.99
C GLY A 635 -31.29 -31.92 -90.29
N ASN A 636 -30.63 -31.91 -91.45
CA ASN A 636 -29.62 -32.90 -91.80
C ASN A 636 -28.35 -32.67 -90.98
N GLU A 637 -27.63 -33.74 -90.69
CA GLU A 637 -26.40 -33.69 -89.91
C GLU A 637 -25.21 -33.25 -90.77
N ILE A 638 -24.54 -32.15 -90.40
CA ILE A 638 -23.41 -31.61 -91.17
C ILE A 638 -22.04 -31.95 -90.57
N GLY A 639 -21.99 -32.27 -89.28
CA GLY A 639 -20.80 -32.72 -88.55
C GLY A 639 -20.97 -32.68 -87.03
N THR A 640 -19.99 -33.22 -86.32
CA THR A 640 -19.97 -33.31 -84.86
C THR A 640 -18.68 -32.67 -84.32
N TYR A 641 -18.81 -31.87 -83.27
CA TYR A 641 -17.70 -31.47 -82.41
C TYR A 641 -17.50 -32.52 -81.31
N THR A 642 -16.25 -32.88 -81.05
CA THR A 642 -15.81 -33.79 -79.99
C THR A 642 -14.52 -33.25 -79.38
N ILE A 643 -14.30 -33.43 -78.08
CA ILE A 643 -12.99 -33.13 -77.48
C ILE A 643 -12.07 -34.34 -77.64
N ASP A 644 -10.94 -34.14 -78.30
CA ASP A 644 -9.85 -35.10 -78.36
C ASP A 644 -8.99 -34.93 -77.10
N ARG A 645 -9.00 -35.95 -76.24
CA ARG A 645 -8.21 -36.03 -75.00
C ARG A 645 -7.14 -37.12 -75.08
N SER A 646 -6.64 -37.43 -76.29
CA SER A 646 -5.53 -38.38 -76.49
C SER A 646 -4.19 -37.87 -75.96
N ASP A 647 -4.06 -36.55 -75.85
CA ASP A 647 -3.09 -35.85 -75.00
C ASP A 647 -3.87 -35.17 -73.85
N PRO A 648 -3.77 -35.67 -72.59
CA PRO A 648 -4.49 -35.08 -71.45
C PRO A 648 -4.02 -33.67 -71.09
N ASP A 649 -2.77 -33.32 -71.39
CA ASP A 649 -2.18 -32.01 -71.11
C ASP A 649 -2.48 -30.99 -72.24
N ASN A 650 -2.94 -31.46 -73.40
CA ASN A 650 -3.34 -30.65 -74.56
C ASN A 650 -4.68 -31.12 -75.18
N PRO A 651 -5.80 -31.06 -74.42
CA PRO A 651 -7.11 -31.47 -74.93
C PRO A 651 -7.62 -30.47 -75.97
N ARG A 652 -8.12 -30.99 -77.10
CA ARG A 652 -8.42 -30.19 -78.30
C ARG A 652 -9.85 -30.34 -78.77
N ILE A 653 -10.48 -29.24 -79.15
CA ILE A 653 -11.79 -29.29 -79.82
C ILE A 653 -11.57 -29.76 -81.26
N VAL A 654 -12.29 -30.80 -81.68
CA VAL A 654 -12.18 -31.38 -83.02
C VAL A 654 -13.54 -31.45 -83.71
N PHE A 655 -13.67 -30.82 -84.88
CA PHE A 655 -14.86 -30.90 -85.73
C PHE A 655 -14.67 -31.94 -86.83
N ARG A 656 -15.63 -32.87 -86.96
CA ARG A 656 -15.65 -33.91 -88.00
C ARG A 656 -16.93 -33.80 -88.81
N ARG A 657 -16.84 -33.43 -90.10
CA ARG A 657 -18.00 -33.45 -91.01
C ARG A 657 -18.50 -34.87 -91.25
N CYS A 658 -19.81 -35.03 -91.33
CA CYS A 658 -20.43 -36.29 -91.74
C CYS A 658 -20.05 -36.61 -93.21
N ARG A 659 -19.84 -37.90 -93.52
CA ARG A 659 -19.48 -38.31 -94.89
C ARG A 659 -20.65 -38.03 -95.84
N ALA A 660 -20.42 -37.17 -96.83
CA ALA A 660 -21.43 -36.86 -97.86
C ALA A 660 -21.83 -38.13 -98.65
N SER A 661 -23.11 -38.49 -98.60
CA SER A 661 -23.67 -39.56 -99.44
C SER A 661 -23.57 -39.18 -100.92
N PRO A 662 -23.05 -40.06 -101.80
CA PRO A 662 -22.90 -39.74 -103.22
C PRO A 662 -24.27 -39.66 -103.92
N VAL A 663 -24.63 -38.45 -104.38
CA VAL A 663 -25.89 -38.19 -105.08
C VAL A 663 -25.88 -38.83 -106.48
N PRO A 664 -26.82 -39.74 -106.82
CA PRO A 664 -26.89 -40.33 -108.15
C PRO A 664 -27.56 -39.36 -109.16
N PRO A 665 -27.09 -39.27 -110.42
CA PRO A 665 -27.58 -38.31 -111.39
C PRO A 665 -29.02 -38.63 -111.87
N ARG A 666 -29.88 -37.61 -111.91
CA ARG A 666 -31.27 -37.73 -112.38
C ARG A 666 -31.37 -37.97 -113.89
N ARG A 667 -32.18 -38.95 -114.28
CA ARG A 667 -32.59 -39.22 -115.67
C ARG A 667 -33.48 -38.09 -116.21
N SER A 668 -33.26 -37.69 -117.47
CA SER A 668 -34.16 -36.80 -118.23
C SER A 668 -35.05 -37.57 -119.19
N THR A 669 -36.31 -37.14 -119.38
CA THR A 669 -37.24 -37.64 -120.41
C THR A 669 -37.96 -36.47 -121.08
N THR A 670 -38.02 -36.47 -122.42
CA THR A 670 -38.53 -35.35 -123.23
C THR A 670 -39.86 -35.72 -123.89
N GLY A 671 -40.89 -34.85 -123.81
CA GLY A 671 -42.30 -35.23 -124.08
C GLY A 671 -43.19 -34.20 -124.81
N SER A 672 -42.71 -33.61 -125.91
CA SER A 672 -43.48 -33.05 -127.04
C SER A 672 -44.82 -32.27 -126.84
N ARG A 673 -44.72 -30.92 -126.91
CA ARG A 673 -45.49 -29.97 -127.78
C ARG A 673 -46.93 -29.44 -127.47
N THR A 674 -47.05 -28.12 -127.72
CA THR A 674 -48.21 -27.29 -128.19
C THR A 674 -49.42 -27.05 -127.25
N ARG A 675 -49.83 -25.80 -126.89
CA ARG A 675 -50.40 -24.63 -127.64
C ARG A 675 -51.84 -24.87 -128.14
N THR A 676 -52.87 -24.00 -128.04
CA THR A 676 -53.08 -22.59 -127.53
C THR A 676 -54.64 -22.32 -127.43
N VAL A 677 -55.30 -21.26 -126.87
CA VAL A 677 -55.00 -19.96 -126.20
C VAL A 677 -56.28 -19.36 -125.50
N ARG A 678 -56.13 -18.45 -124.49
CA ARG A 678 -57.15 -17.50 -123.90
C ARG A 678 -58.32 -18.12 -123.07
N ARG A 679 -59.03 -17.39 -122.17
CA ARG A 679 -59.16 -15.93 -121.88
C ARG A 679 -59.40 -15.63 -120.36
N ARG A 680 -59.09 -14.40 -119.90
CA ARG A 680 -59.28 -13.81 -118.53
C ARG A 680 -60.74 -13.29 -118.31
N PRO A 681 -61.25 -12.86 -117.10
CA PRO A 681 -60.60 -11.91 -116.16
C PRO A 681 -61.00 -11.87 -114.62
N ARG A 682 -60.26 -11.04 -113.83
CA ARG A 682 -60.62 -10.41 -112.51
C ARG A 682 -60.82 -11.34 -111.28
N ARG A 683 -60.74 -10.91 -110.00
CA ARG A 683 -60.46 -9.57 -109.36
C ARG A 683 -59.75 -9.72 -107.99
N THR A 684 -59.08 -8.65 -107.54
CA THR A 684 -58.49 -8.38 -106.20
C THR A 684 -59.54 -7.80 -105.20
N PRO A 685 -59.34 -7.74 -103.85
CA PRO A 685 -58.35 -6.82 -103.21
C PRO A 685 -57.72 -7.18 -101.83
N ARG A 686 -56.78 -6.29 -101.45
CA ARG A 686 -56.16 -6.02 -100.13
C ARG A 686 -57.16 -5.30 -99.18
N PRO A 687 -56.89 -5.06 -97.87
CA PRO A 687 -55.80 -4.20 -97.34
C PRO A 687 -54.93 -4.98 -96.31
N SER A 688 -54.20 -4.46 -95.31
CA SER A 688 -54.05 -3.11 -94.73
C SER A 688 -52.64 -2.86 -94.12
N THR A 689 -52.45 -1.63 -93.64
CA THR A 689 -51.33 -1.04 -92.85
C THR A 689 -51.61 -1.15 -91.33
N ARG A 690 -50.68 -0.83 -90.41
CA ARG A 690 -49.70 0.26 -90.41
C ARG A 690 -48.46 -0.05 -89.60
#